data_AF-A0A958JEQ3-F1
#
_entry.id   AF-A0A958JEQ3-F1
#
_cell.length_a   1.000
_cell.length_b   1.000
_cell.length_c   1.000
_cell.angle_alpha   90.00
_cell.angle_beta   90.00
_cell.angle_gamma   90.00
#
_symmetry.space_group_name_H-M   'P 1'
#
loop_
_entity.id
_entity.type
_entity.pdbx_description
1 polymer ?
#
loop_
_entity_poly.entity_id
_entity_poly.type
_entity_poly.pdbx_seq_one_letter_code
_entity_poly.pdbx_strand_id
1 'polypeptide(L)'
;SATITDLHTLMAHEPKILQACTSLIQLGLGHLTLGHPLSELSGGEAQRVKLIPFLSKVGEKPSLLIFDEPTTGLHLYDVRNIISLFRTLTERGHTVLCIEHNQELILSSDWLIDLGPEGGENGGELSRCGTPQSFLDSTPHATDHTARFLQKYYQDSKQKSLKKLRTVNRQTPHSSSSSSLKSPIGAQELHVCGANEHNLKNLTLSLPHDHVIAITGVSGSGKSTLAKDIIYAEGQRRYLDCLSPYARQFIHELSKPDVREIRNIRPTICVYQHTFKPGQRSTLGTMSEVYNYLRLLFSKAGIQYCPDHPTIAVETLSAQQIADRILQKHGHTLRLLAPIVKGRKGNHKQVFARALRSEILEVRVDGIFQRTASLLDGLERNKQHDIEFVWATVVPERIPPELLINAIEEVFALSGGTVIVSDDGVDEIFSRERACPVCRRGFFRPDPEDLSFHSLRGRCTSCDGTGITRNAVCKDCHGSRLKPTGRNVRIEGKSIADACILSAPELKSFLLELEWDERLLDLTGALLEELVSRLDVLTRIGLDYLPLARGCEALSSGELQRLRLSAALGTPLSGSMYIFDEPSAGLHPDDNHLILNEFQDLKYRSNTILLIEHDEETILSADHVIEIGPGGGSDGGNITYNGPTAAFPGVKSDAPKLSAVENLPSGTLRVEVSKINNIDHVFTTLPLHRLIAVTGVSGAGKSSFLSRALLPALMDACEQGSLEFATSHAKIGLSEELERVLVIDQTPIGRNSRSTPASYLKVWDEIRNLFAATVEARTRGWSASFFSYNSGDGRCSECKGLGKIQLEMSFLSEAFVTCDRCKGKRYGDEALSIRYGGYNIADVLGM
;
A
#
# COMPACT_ATOMS: atom_id res chain seq x y z
N SER A 1 -11.96 -22.45 -20.53
CA SER A 1 -10.82 -21.61 -20.96
C SER A 1 -9.60 -22.49 -21.05
N ALA A 2 -8.78 -22.40 -22.11
CA ALA A 2 -7.56 -23.19 -22.19
C ALA A 2 -6.51 -22.61 -21.23
N THR A 3 -5.99 -23.44 -20.32
CA THR A 3 -4.83 -23.10 -19.49
C THR A 3 -3.56 -23.08 -20.35
N ILE A 4 -2.46 -22.55 -19.84
CA ILE A 4 -1.16 -22.62 -20.52
C ILE A 4 -0.75 -24.08 -20.74
N THR A 5 -1.05 -24.98 -19.81
CA THR A 5 -0.83 -26.42 -19.98
C THR A 5 -1.63 -26.99 -21.15
N ASP A 6 -2.91 -26.63 -21.27
CA ASP A 6 -3.74 -27.05 -22.42
C ASP A 6 -3.19 -26.48 -23.72
N LEU A 7 -2.79 -25.20 -23.70
CA LEU A 7 -2.29 -24.49 -24.86
C LEU A 7 -0.93 -25.04 -25.34
N HIS A 8 -0.08 -25.48 -24.42
CA HIS A 8 1.20 -26.12 -24.73
C HIS A 8 1.01 -27.35 -25.62
N THR A 9 -0.05 -28.14 -25.39
CA THR A 9 -0.38 -29.30 -26.23
C THR A 9 -1.07 -28.86 -27.54
N LEU A 10 -1.95 -27.87 -27.47
CA LEU A 10 -2.77 -27.40 -28.60
C LEU A 10 -1.97 -26.67 -29.68
N MET A 11 -0.92 -25.93 -29.28
CA MET A 11 -0.07 -25.11 -30.16
C MET A 11 1.35 -25.67 -30.31
N ALA A 12 1.51 -27.00 -30.20
CA ALA A 12 2.81 -27.67 -30.29
C ALA A 12 3.56 -27.41 -31.61
N HIS A 13 2.86 -27.00 -32.67
CA HIS A 13 3.43 -26.70 -33.98
C HIS A 13 3.92 -25.24 -34.12
N GLU A 14 3.67 -24.38 -33.12
CA GLU A 14 4.02 -22.96 -33.15
C GLU A 14 5.19 -22.67 -32.18
N PRO A 15 6.45 -22.60 -32.67
CA PRO A 15 7.64 -22.70 -31.82
C PRO A 15 7.76 -21.58 -30.77
N LYS A 16 7.37 -20.34 -31.11
CA LYS A 16 7.42 -19.21 -30.18
C LYS A 16 6.38 -19.32 -29.07
N ILE A 17 5.17 -19.77 -29.40
CA ILE A 17 4.08 -19.95 -28.42
C ILE A 17 4.42 -21.13 -27.51
N LEU A 18 4.91 -22.22 -28.09
CA LEU A 18 5.36 -23.39 -27.36
C LEU A 18 6.45 -23.02 -26.35
N GLN A 19 7.50 -22.32 -26.78
CA GLN A 19 8.60 -21.89 -25.91
C GLN A 19 8.10 -21.05 -24.72
N ALA A 20 7.22 -20.08 -24.96
CA ALA A 20 6.64 -19.26 -23.89
C ALA A 20 5.80 -20.11 -22.91
N CYS A 21 4.99 -21.04 -23.41
CA CYS A 21 4.21 -21.94 -22.56
C CYS A 21 5.12 -22.86 -21.74
N THR A 22 6.17 -23.42 -22.35
CA THR A 22 7.15 -24.27 -21.65
C THR A 22 7.83 -23.50 -20.51
N SER A 23 8.26 -22.26 -20.74
CA SER A 23 8.87 -21.42 -19.70
C SER A 23 7.90 -21.10 -18.56
N LEU A 24 6.63 -20.80 -18.87
CA LEU A 24 5.60 -20.59 -17.86
C LEU A 24 5.35 -21.85 -17.02
N ILE A 25 5.26 -23.03 -17.66
CA ILE A 25 5.05 -24.31 -16.99
C ILE A 25 6.23 -24.67 -16.08
N GLN A 26 7.47 -24.44 -16.52
CA GLN A 26 8.68 -24.69 -15.72
C GLN A 26 8.71 -23.87 -14.43
N LEU A 27 8.07 -22.70 -14.41
CA LEU A 27 7.95 -21.85 -13.23
C LEU A 27 6.70 -22.15 -12.39
N GLY A 28 5.95 -23.21 -12.73
CA GLY A 28 4.72 -23.60 -12.03
C GLY A 28 3.52 -22.70 -12.35
N LEU A 29 3.52 -22.02 -13.51
CA LEU A 29 2.44 -21.12 -13.94
C LEU A 29 1.55 -21.75 -15.01
N GLY A 30 1.58 -23.08 -15.15
CA GLY A 30 0.80 -23.80 -16.17
C GLY A 30 -0.72 -23.65 -16.02
N HIS A 31 -1.21 -23.34 -14.81
CA HIS A 31 -2.62 -23.12 -14.51
C HIS A 31 -3.18 -21.79 -15.01
N LEU A 32 -2.33 -20.79 -15.27
CA LEU A 32 -2.78 -19.49 -15.78
C LEU A 32 -3.25 -19.61 -17.22
N THR A 33 -3.95 -18.59 -17.71
CA THR A 33 -4.27 -18.44 -19.13
C THR A 33 -3.43 -17.31 -19.73
N LEU A 34 -3.16 -17.38 -21.03
CA LEU A 34 -2.36 -16.35 -21.71
C LEU A 34 -3.02 -14.96 -21.71
N GLY A 35 -4.35 -14.91 -21.56
CA GLY A 35 -5.18 -13.71 -21.48
C GLY A 35 -5.46 -13.25 -20.05
N HIS A 36 -4.94 -13.94 -19.03
CA HIS A 36 -5.15 -13.55 -17.63
C HIS A 36 -4.59 -12.14 -17.37
N PRO A 37 -5.33 -11.21 -16.74
CA PRO A 37 -4.81 -9.87 -16.49
C PRO A 37 -3.61 -9.89 -15.53
N LEU A 38 -2.50 -9.23 -15.89
CA LEU A 38 -1.32 -9.15 -15.03
C LEU A 38 -1.59 -8.42 -13.71
N SER A 39 -2.61 -7.56 -13.66
CA SER A 39 -3.06 -6.89 -12.45
C SER A 39 -3.80 -7.80 -11.47
N GLU A 40 -4.26 -8.97 -11.93
CA GLU A 40 -5.02 -9.96 -11.13
C GLU A 40 -4.13 -11.11 -10.65
N LEU A 41 -2.87 -11.17 -11.11
CA LEU A 41 -1.89 -12.15 -10.62
C LEU A 41 -1.54 -11.90 -9.15
N SER A 42 -1.38 -12.99 -8.39
CA SER A 42 -0.74 -12.91 -7.07
C SER A 42 0.70 -12.37 -7.19
N GLY A 43 1.22 -11.76 -6.12
CA GLY A 43 2.60 -11.24 -6.08
C GLY A 43 3.62 -12.29 -6.55
N GLY A 44 3.45 -13.53 -6.08
CA GLY A 44 4.24 -14.68 -6.48
C GLY A 44 4.11 -15.13 -7.94
N GLU A 45 2.91 -15.09 -8.51
CA GLU A 45 2.71 -15.37 -9.95
C GLU A 45 3.35 -14.29 -10.81
N ALA A 46 3.12 -13.03 -10.46
CA ALA A 46 3.73 -11.90 -11.14
C ALA A 46 5.26 -12.06 -11.12
N GLN A 47 5.86 -12.21 -9.94
CA GLN A 47 7.31 -12.31 -9.81
C GLN A 47 7.92 -13.40 -10.70
N ARG A 48 7.28 -14.57 -10.79
CA ARG A 48 7.71 -15.65 -11.70
C ARG A 48 7.53 -15.29 -13.18
N VAL A 49 6.44 -14.64 -13.57
CA VAL A 49 6.27 -14.13 -14.95
C VAL A 49 7.40 -13.16 -15.32
N LYS A 50 7.90 -12.32 -14.39
CA LYS A 50 9.03 -11.41 -14.64
C LYS A 50 10.29 -12.14 -15.05
N LEU A 51 10.51 -13.36 -14.56
CA LEU A 51 11.75 -14.10 -14.78
C LEU A 51 11.90 -14.51 -16.25
N ILE A 52 10.79 -14.77 -16.94
CA ILE A 52 10.78 -15.41 -18.26
C ILE A 52 11.50 -14.61 -19.34
N PRO A 53 11.25 -13.28 -19.52
CA PRO A 53 12.00 -12.51 -20.50
C PRO A 53 13.50 -12.55 -20.27
N PHE A 54 13.97 -12.69 -19.03
CA PHE A 54 15.40 -12.78 -18.73
C PHE A 54 15.99 -14.13 -19.12
N LEU A 55 15.27 -15.24 -18.89
CA LEU A 55 15.71 -16.57 -19.33
C LEU A 55 15.96 -16.64 -20.85
N SER A 56 15.22 -15.84 -21.63
CA SER A 56 15.43 -15.72 -23.08
C SER A 56 16.57 -14.78 -23.50
N LYS A 57 16.95 -13.84 -22.63
CA LYS A 57 17.96 -12.79 -22.91
C LYS A 57 19.37 -13.19 -22.53
N VAL A 58 19.50 -14.10 -21.58
CA VAL A 58 20.79 -14.57 -21.08
C VAL A 58 21.45 -15.46 -22.13
N GLY A 59 22.64 -15.05 -22.59
CA GLY A 59 23.44 -15.78 -23.58
C GLY A 59 24.31 -16.86 -22.94
N GLU A 60 25.30 -17.37 -23.70
CA GLU A 60 26.26 -18.36 -23.20
C GLU A 60 27.40 -17.73 -22.37
N LYS A 61 27.55 -16.39 -22.36
CA LYS A 61 28.62 -15.71 -21.62
C LYS A 61 28.19 -15.35 -20.19
N PRO A 62 29.15 -15.16 -19.27
CA PRO A 62 28.86 -14.76 -17.89
C PRO A 62 28.04 -13.48 -17.82
N SER A 63 26.96 -13.51 -17.06
CA SER A 63 26.08 -12.37 -16.80
C SER A 63 25.76 -12.33 -15.31
N LEU A 64 25.48 -11.14 -14.78
CA LEU A 64 25.11 -10.96 -13.38
C LEU A 64 23.63 -10.57 -13.29
N LEU A 65 22.84 -11.39 -12.61
CA LEU A 65 21.41 -11.18 -12.40
C LEU A 65 21.17 -10.74 -10.95
N ILE A 66 20.49 -9.62 -10.78
CA ILE A 66 20.16 -9.02 -9.49
C ILE A 66 18.66 -9.14 -9.25
N PHE A 67 18.27 -9.75 -8.13
CA PHE A 67 16.87 -9.90 -7.71
C PHE A 67 16.60 -9.19 -6.38
N ASP A 68 15.49 -8.47 -6.30
CA ASP A 68 15.02 -7.82 -5.08
C ASP A 68 13.87 -8.62 -4.45
N GLU A 69 14.17 -9.35 -3.37
CA GLU A 69 13.29 -10.28 -2.65
C GLU A 69 12.48 -11.22 -3.57
N PRO A 70 13.13 -12.11 -4.35
CA PRO A 70 12.51 -13.01 -5.32
C PRO A 70 11.48 -13.99 -4.74
N THR A 71 11.44 -14.18 -3.42
CA THR A 71 10.53 -15.13 -2.76
C THR A 71 9.42 -14.50 -1.92
N THR A 72 9.31 -13.17 -1.89
CA THR A 72 8.27 -12.47 -1.12
C THR A 72 6.88 -12.95 -1.54
N GLY A 73 6.09 -13.44 -0.58
CA GLY A 73 4.73 -13.93 -0.81
C GLY A 73 4.64 -15.31 -1.49
N LEU A 74 5.75 -16.06 -1.59
CA LEU A 74 5.73 -17.40 -2.19
C LEU A 74 5.53 -18.51 -1.17
N HIS A 75 4.69 -19.47 -1.55
CA HIS A 75 4.62 -20.76 -0.87
C HIS A 75 5.93 -21.54 -1.03
N LEU A 76 6.33 -22.33 -0.02
CA LEU A 76 7.61 -23.06 -0.01
C LEU A 76 7.86 -23.94 -1.26
N TYR A 77 6.79 -24.53 -1.80
CA TYR A 77 6.86 -25.27 -3.07
C TYR A 77 7.34 -24.40 -4.24
N ASP A 78 6.82 -23.17 -4.34
CA ASP A 78 7.20 -22.23 -5.40
C ASP A 78 8.60 -21.64 -5.17
N VAL A 79 8.99 -21.43 -3.91
CA VAL A 79 10.38 -21.06 -3.54
C VAL A 79 11.38 -22.08 -4.07
N ARG A 80 11.09 -23.38 -3.96
CA ARG A 80 11.96 -24.44 -4.50
C ARG A 80 12.09 -24.40 -6.01
N ASN A 81 11.04 -24.02 -6.73
CA ASN A 81 11.11 -23.83 -8.19
C ASN A 81 12.05 -22.68 -8.54
N ILE A 82 12.01 -21.57 -7.77
CA ILE A 82 12.96 -20.45 -7.95
C ILE A 82 14.39 -20.87 -7.64
N ILE A 83 14.62 -21.61 -6.56
CA ILE A 83 15.96 -22.13 -6.23
C ILE A 83 16.48 -23.01 -7.37
N SER A 84 15.65 -23.90 -7.92
CA SER A 84 16.01 -24.74 -9.07
C SER A 84 16.35 -23.92 -10.31
N LEU A 85 15.62 -22.83 -10.56
CA LEU A 85 15.89 -21.92 -11.66
C LEU A 85 17.24 -21.21 -11.48
N PHE A 86 17.49 -20.65 -10.29
CA PHE A 86 18.73 -19.97 -9.97
C PHE A 86 19.93 -20.92 -10.10
N ARG A 87 19.80 -22.17 -9.67
CA ARG A 87 20.81 -23.20 -9.90
C ARG A 87 21.09 -23.45 -11.37
N THR A 88 20.03 -23.54 -12.19
CA THR A 88 20.17 -23.71 -13.64
C THR A 88 20.94 -22.53 -14.27
N LEU A 89 20.73 -21.30 -13.77
CA LEU A 89 21.46 -20.12 -14.23
C LEU A 89 22.93 -20.15 -13.78
N THR A 90 23.21 -20.54 -12.54
CA THR A 90 24.59 -20.62 -12.04
C THR A 90 25.38 -21.74 -12.71
N GLU A 91 24.74 -22.87 -13.02
CA GLU A 91 25.35 -24.00 -13.75
C GLU A 91 25.71 -23.62 -15.20
N ARG A 92 25.01 -22.64 -15.79
CA ARG A 92 25.35 -22.06 -17.09
C ARG A 92 26.44 -20.98 -17.02
N GLY A 93 27.01 -20.74 -15.85
CA GLY A 93 28.09 -19.76 -15.66
C GLY A 93 27.61 -18.34 -15.37
N HIS A 94 26.36 -18.13 -14.97
CA HIS A 94 25.89 -16.80 -14.55
C HIS A 94 25.99 -16.62 -13.03
N THR A 95 26.06 -15.37 -12.58
CA THR A 95 26.03 -15.02 -11.15
C THR A 95 24.62 -14.54 -10.79
N VAL A 96 24.05 -15.06 -9.71
CA VAL A 96 22.75 -14.62 -9.20
C VAL A 96 22.97 -13.97 -7.85
N LEU A 97 22.64 -12.68 -7.73
CA LEU A 97 22.72 -11.90 -6.50
C LEU A 97 21.29 -11.50 -6.09
N CYS A 98 20.85 -11.84 -4.89
CA CYS A 98 19.49 -11.54 -4.47
C CYS A 98 19.43 -10.97 -3.05
N ILE A 99 18.58 -9.96 -2.83
CA ILE A 99 18.16 -9.58 -1.47
C ILE A 99 17.14 -10.60 -1.01
N GLU A 100 17.31 -11.21 0.16
CA GLU A 100 16.41 -12.26 0.63
C GLU A 100 16.19 -12.32 2.14
N HIS A 101 15.01 -12.85 2.50
CA HIS A 101 14.56 -13.14 3.86
C HIS A 101 14.07 -14.59 4.02
N ASN A 102 13.81 -15.29 2.91
CA ASN A 102 13.35 -16.67 3.00
C ASN A 102 14.49 -17.64 3.35
N GLN A 103 14.30 -18.35 4.45
CA GLN A 103 15.31 -19.24 5.05
C GLN A 103 15.72 -20.38 4.11
N GLU A 104 14.79 -20.94 3.33
CA GLU A 104 15.07 -22.03 2.40
C GLU A 104 16.02 -21.55 1.30
N LEU A 105 15.80 -20.35 0.75
CA LEU A 105 16.66 -19.78 -0.28
C LEU A 105 18.02 -19.38 0.30
N ILE A 106 18.04 -18.70 1.45
CA ILE A 106 19.26 -18.29 2.15
C ILE A 106 20.15 -19.53 2.42
N LEU A 107 19.60 -20.61 2.96
CA LEU A 107 20.36 -21.84 3.22
C LEU A 107 20.76 -22.61 1.95
N SER A 108 20.02 -22.42 0.85
CA SER A 108 20.31 -23.03 -0.45
C SER A 108 21.30 -22.24 -1.30
N SER A 109 21.64 -21.01 -0.89
CA SER A 109 22.63 -20.16 -1.54
C SER A 109 24.06 -20.70 -1.34
N ASP A 110 24.99 -20.22 -2.16
CA ASP A 110 26.40 -20.59 -2.06
C ASP A 110 27.20 -19.61 -1.19
N TRP A 111 26.71 -18.36 -1.09
CA TRP A 111 27.38 -17.27 -0.38
C TRP A 111 26.37 -16.30 0.23
N LEU A 112 26.66 -15.84 1.44
CA LEU A 112 25.81 -14.95 2.23
C LEU A 112 26.55 -13.65 2.55
N ILE A 113 25.82 -12.55 2.46
CA ILE A 113 26.21 -11.23 2.96
C ILE A 113 25.15 -10.82 3.99
N ASP A 114 25.56 -10.63 5.24
CA ASP A 114 24.68 -10.18 6.31
C ASP A 114 25.01 -8.74 6.69
N LEU A 115 24.04 -7.86 6.54
CA LEU A 115 24.14 -6.43 6.88
C LEU A 115 23.39 -6.17 8.20
N GLY A 116 23.97 -5.35 9.06
CA GLY A 116 23.45 -5.09 10.40
C GLY A 116 24.39 -4.17 11.19
N PRO A 117 24.51 -4.33 12.52
CA PRO A 117 23.81 -5.31 13.37
C PRO A 117 22.31 -5.01 13.57
N GLU A 118 21.89 -3.75 13.41
CA GLU A 118 20.49 -3.33 13.60
C GLU A 118 19.95 -2.63 12.33
N GLY A 119 18.70 -2.16 12.39
CA GLY A 119 18.07 -1.33 11.36
C GLY A 119 18.33 0.17 11.57
N GLY A 120 18.05 0.98 10.55
CA GLY A 120 18.06 2.44 10.67
C GLY A 120 19.46 3.03 10.83
N GLU A 121 19.64 3.96 11.78
CA GLU A 121 20.92 4.64 12.02
C GLU A 121 22.00 3.74 12.64
N ASN A 122 21.59 2.62 13.27
CA ASN A 122 22.49 1.63 13.87
C ASN A 122 22.80 0.44 12.93
N GLY A 123 22.41 0.55 11.66
CA GLY A 123 22.70 -0.44 10.62
C GLY A 123 23.72 0.06 9.61
N GLY A 124 24.00 -0.75 8.60
CA GLY A 124 24.87 -0.38 7.48
C GLY A 124 26.31 -0.90 7.60
N GLU A 125 26.59 -1.77 8.57
CA GLU A 125 27.84 -2.49 8.69
C GLU A 125 27.73 -3.90 8.08
N LEU A 126 28.86 -4.46 7.66
CA LEU A 126 28.96 -5.86 7.29
C LEU A 126 29.10 -6.72 8.55
N SER A 127 27.98 -7.25 9.05
CA SER A 127 27.98 -8.12 10.22
C SER A 127 28.73 -9.42 9.94
N ARG A 128 28.48 -10.04 8.77
CA ARG A 128 29.17 -11.27 8.37
C ARG A 128 29.11 -11.53 6.87
N CYS A 129 30.09 -12.27 6.36
CA CYS A 129 30.09 -12.75 4.98
C CYS A 129 30.72 -14.15 4.91
N GLY A 130 30.13 -15.08 4.14
CA GLY A 130 30.64 -16.45 4.04
C GLY A 130 29.62 -17.46 3.49
N THR A 131 29.93 -18.75 3.58
CA THR A 131 29.00 -19.83 3.17
C THR A 131 27.89 -20.02 4.22
N PRO A 132 26.69 -20.53 3.85
CA PRO A 132 25.66 -20.84 4.84
C PRO A 132 26.14 -21.77 5.97
N GLN A 133 27.02 -22.72 5.66
CA GLN A 133 27.64 -23.61 6.66
C GLN A 133 28.41 -22.82 7.72
N SER A 134 29.16 -21.77 7.33
CA SER A 134 29.91 -20.92 8.27
C SER A 134 29.00 -20.14 9.23
N PHE A 135 27.77 -19.81 8.80
CA PHE A 135 26.77 -19.18 9.67
C PHE A 135 26.21 -20.20 10.67
N LEU A 136 25.98 -21.44 10.24
CA LEU A 136 25.47 -22.52 11.11
C LEU A 136 26.48 -23.01 12.16
N ASP A 137 27.77 -23.06 11.81
CA ASP A 137 28.82 -23.61 12.68
C ASP A 137 29.33 -22.62 13.73
N SER A 138 29.03 -21.34 13.56
CA SER A 138 29.51 -20.28 14.43
C SER A 138 28.76 -20.19 15.76
N THR A 139 29.43 -19.68 16.80
CA THR A 139 28.75 -19.21 18.02
C THR A 139 28.15 -17.83 17.75
N PRO A 140 26.82 -17.66 17.69
CA PRO A 140 26.23 -16.36 17.35
C PRO A 140 26.36 -15.39 18.53
N HIS A 141 26.79 -14.16 18.26
CA HIS A 141 26.70 -13.06 19.23
C HIS A 141 25.25 -12.57 19.40
N ALA A 142 24.99 -11.75 20.43
CA ALA A 142 23.67 -11.19 20.71
C ALA A 142 23.14 -10.28 19.58
N THR A 143 24.02 -9.78 18.72
CA THR A 143 23.72 -8.91 17.57
C THR A 143 23.66 -9.66 16.24
N ASP A 144 23.99 -10.97 16.21
CA ASP A 144 23.99 -11.79 14.98
C ASP A 144 22.60 -12.40 14.75
N HIS A 145 21.61 -11.56 14.46
CA HIS A 145 20.20 -11.95 14.30
C HIS A 145 20.01 -13.04 13.24
N THR A 146 20.56 -12.83 12.04
CA THR A 146 20.48 -13.78 10.92
C THR A 146 21.05 -15.16 11.29
N ALA A 147 22.25 -15.22 11.87
CA ALA A 147 22.91 -16.49 12.19
C ALA A 147 22.13 -17.29 13.24
N ARG A 148 21.67 -16.63 14.31
CA ARG A 148 20.85 -17.25 15.36
C ARG A 148 19.57 -17.84 14.79
N PHE A 149 18.93 -17.09 13.91
CA PHE A 149 17.67 -17.49 13.31
C PHE A 149 17.82 -18.66 12.34
N LEU A 150 18.83 -18.63 11.46
CA LEU A 150 19.16 -19.74 10.56
C LEU A 150 19.50 -21.03 11.32
N GLN A 151 20.25 -20.93 12.42
CA GLN A 151 20.58 -22.08 13.28
C GLN A 151 19.33 -22.73 13.88
N LYS A 152 18.43 -21.91 14.43
CA LYS A 152 17.15 -22.38 15.00
C LYS A 152 16.32 -23.11 13.94
N TYR A 153 16.11 -22.48 12.78
CA TYR A 153 15.32 -23.07 11.69
C TYR A 153 15.92 -24.38 11.16
N TYR A 154 17.24 -24.42 10.96
CA TYR A 154 17.92 -25.62 10.47
C TYR A 154 17.81 -26.79 11.47
N GLN A 155 17.96 -26.51 12.77
CA GLN A 155 17.81 -27.51 13.83
C GLN A 155 16.37 -28.05 13.89
N ASP A 156 15.37 -27.16 13.87
CA ASP A 156 13.94 -27.54 13.90
C ASP A 156 13.56 -28.40 12.69
N SER A 157 14.02 -28.02 11.50
CA SER A 157 13.80 -28.76 10.24
C SER A 157 14.42 -30.15 10.26
N LYS A 158 15.64 -30.27 10.83
CA LYS A 158 16.33 -31.57 11.00
C LYS A 158 15.59 -32.47 11.99
N GLN A 159 15.08 -31.93 13.10
CA GLN A 159 14.28 -32.67 14.07
C GLN A 159 12.95 -33.16 13.48
N LYS A 160 12.25 -32.32 12.71
CA LYS A 160 11.01 -32.70 12.00
C LYS A 160 11.26 -33.84 11.01
N SER A 161 12.34 -33.75 10.22
CA SER A 161 12.75 -34.80 9.27
C SER A 161 13.07 -36.13 9.97
N LEU A 162 13.75 -36.09 11.12
CA LEU A 162 14.08 -37.28 11.92
C LEU A 162 12.85 -37.93 12.58
N LYS A 163 11.86 -37.13 13.02
CA LYS A 163 10.58 -37.65 13.53
C LYS A 163 9.80 -38.37 12.43
N LYS A 164 9.77 -37.82 11.21
CA LYS A 164 9.13 -38.41 10.02
C LYS A 164 9.67 -39.82 9.72
N LEU A 165 11.00 -40.00 9.76
CA LEU A 165 11.66 -41.31 9.59
C LEU A 165 11.27 -42.34 10.67
N ARG A 166 10.95 -41.92 11.90
CA ARG A 166 10.50 -42.81 12.97
C ARG A 166 9.02 -43.18 12.87
N THR A 167 8.17 -42.32 12.32
CA THR A 167 6.72 -42.58 12.15
C THR A 167 6.36 -43.40 10.91
N VAL A 168 7.25 -43.54 9.93
CA VAL A 168 7.01 -44.38 8.72
C VAL A 168 6.92 -45.88 9.05
N ASN A 169 7.32 -46.29 10.27
CA ASN A 169 7.23 -47.69 10.74
C ASN A 169 5.97 -48.05 11.56
N ARG A 170 4.92 -47.21 11.55
CA ARG A 170 3.59 -47.58 12.05
C ARG A 170 2.55 -47.37 10.98
N GLN A 171 2.30 -48.40 10.17
CA GLN A 171 1.01 -48.52 9.50
C GLN A 171 -0.07 -48.57 10.58
N THR A 172 -0.98 -47.60 10.56
CA THR A 172 -2.23 -47.65 11.34
C THR A 172 -3.40 -47.67 10.36
N PRO A 173 -4.47 -48.44 10.62
CA PRO A 173 -5.58 -48.56 9.70
C PRO A 173 -6.47 -47.33 9.77
N HIS A 174 -6.88 -46.83 8.60
CA HIS A 174 -8.03 -45.93 8.49
C HIS A 174 -9.27 -46.60 9.08
N SER A 175 -9.78 -46.05 10.18
CA SER A 175 -11.16 -46.25 10.59
C SER A 175 -11.79 -44.89 10.85
N SER A 176 -12.88 -44.66 10.12
CA SER A 176 -13.82 -43.58 10.29
C SER A 176 -14.42 -43.63 11.70
N SER A 177 -14.10 -42.66 12.54
CA SER A 177 -14.96 -42.30 13.66
C SER A 177 -14.93 -40.79 13.88
N SER A 178 -16.10 -40.22 13.65
CA SER A 178 -16.50 -38.88 14.06
C SER A 178 -16.40 -38.76 15.58
N SER A 179 -15.28 -38.29 16.12
CA SER A 179 -15.18 -37.88 17.51
C SER A 179 -15.48 -36.39 17.61
N SER A 180 -16.73 -36.09 17.91
CA SER A 180 -17.22 -34.78 18.32
C SER A 180 -16.47 -34.32 19.58
N LEU A 181 -15.45 -33.47 19.40
CA LEU A 181 -14.97 -32.59 20.46
C LEU A 181 -16.09 -31.57 20.68
N LYS A 182 -16.80 -31.71 21.81
CA LYS A 182 -17.78 -30.72 22.26
C LYS A 182 -17.05 -29.40 22.46
N SER A 183 -17.26 -28.46 21.53
CA SER A 183 -16.94 -27.06 21.74
C SER A 183 -17.79 -26.52 22.90
N PRO A 184 -17.29 -25.54 23.67
CA PRO A 184 -18.11 -24.85 24.65
C PRO A 184 -19.31 -24.23 23.95
N ILE A 185 -20.48 -24.45 24.55
CA ILE A 185 -21.79 -23.98 24.13
C ILE A 185 -21.72 -22.46 23.84
N GLY A 186 -21.81 -22.07 22.56
CA GLY A 186 -21.99 -20.67 22.16
C GLY A 186 -21.14 -20.13 21.01
N ALA A 187 -20.14 -20.84 20.48
CA ALA A 187 -19.34 -20.34 19.37
C ALA A 187 -20.19 -20.24 18.09
N GLN A 188 -20.50 -19.01 17.65
CA GLN A 188 -21.05 -18.78 16.32
C GLN A 188 -19.94 -19.12 15.30
N GLU A 189 -20.25 -19.94 14.31
CA GLU A 189 -19.33 -20.28 13.22
C GLU A 189 -19.83 -19.66 11.92
N LEU A 190 -18.89 -19.15 11.11
CA LEU A 190 -19.15 -18.83 9.70
C LEU A 190 -19.28 -20.16 8.95
N HIS A 191 -20.41 -20.39 8.29
CA HIS A 191 -20.60 -21.55 7.43
C HIS A 191 -20.59 -21.12 5.97
N VAL A 192 -19.74 -21.77 5.17
CA VAL A 192 -19.67 -21.63 3.72
C VAL A 192 -20.05 -22.97 3.12
N CYS A 193 -21.11 -23.02 2.32
CA CYS A 193 -21.62 -24.25 1.72
C CYS A 193 -21.64 -24.16 0.20
N GLY A 194 -21.01 -25.14 -0.46
CA GLY A 194 -21.00 -25.31 -1.90
C GLY A 194 -20.42 -24.14 -2.68
N ALA A 195 -19.21 -23.71 -2.32
CA ALA A 195 -18.45 -22.70 -3.06
C ALA A 195 -17.83 -23.31 -4.34
N ASN A 196 -18.14 -22.70 -5.49
CA ASN A 196 -17.66 -23.10 -6.83
C ASN A 196 -17.00 -21.95 -7.60
N GLU A 197 -16.78 -20.80 -6.95
CA GLU A 197 -16.10 -19.66 -7.59
C GLU A 197 -14.72 -20.08 -8.12
N HIS A 198 -14.38 -19.61 -9.32
CA HIS A 198 -13.16 -19.95 -10.07
C HIS A 198 -12.84 -21.45 -10.13
N ASN A 199 -11.84 -21.92 -9.38
CA ASN A 199 -11.37 -23.31 -9.39
C ASN A 199 -11.81 -24.12 -8.16
N LEU A 200 -12.66 -23.56 -7.28
CA LEU A 200 -13.17 -24.27 -6.12
C LEU A 200 -14.15 -25.39 -6.52
N LYS A 201 -14.11 -26.52 -5.82
CA LYS A 201 -14.86 -27.74 -6.19
C LYS A 201 -15.95 -28.05 -5.17
N ASN A 202 -17.05 -27.28 -5.21
CA ASN A 202 -18.20 -27.40 -4.32
C ASN A 202 -17.80 -27.42 -2.83
N LEU A 203 -16.89 -26.52 -2.48
CA LEU A 203 -16.21 -26.49 -1.19
C LEU A 203 -17.20 -26.13 -0.07
N THR A 204 -17.16 -26.88 1.02
CA THR A 204 -17.99 -26.64 2.21
C THR A 204 -17.11 -26.66 3.46
N LEU A 205 -17.18 -25.61 4.27
CA LEU A 205 -16.39 -25.47 5.51
C LEU A 205 -17.12 -24.63 6.56
N SER A 206 -16.69 -24.81 7.80
CA SER A 206 -17.13 -24.00 8.94
C SER A 206 -15.91 -23.38 9.61
N LEU A 207 -16.01 -22.11 10.00
CA LEU A 207 -14.93 -21.33 10.57
C LEU A 207 -15.34 -20.76 11.93
N PRO A 208 -14.52 -20.96 12.98
CA PRO A 208 -14.83 -20.44 14.30
C PRO A 208 -14.69 -18.92 14.32
N HIS A 209 -15.69 -18.20 14.84
CA HIS A 209 -15.50 -16.78 15.14
C HIS A 209 -14.61 -16.57 16.35
N ASP A 210 -14.08 -15.35 16.48
CA ASP A 210 -13.24 -14.93 17.62
C ASP A 210 -11.93 -15.74 17.72
N HIS A 211 -11.43 -16.17 16.57
CA HIS A 211 -10.18 -16.91 16.40
C HIS A 211 -9.32 -16.24 15.32
N VAL A 212 -8.00 -16.48 15.40
CA VAL A 212 -7.07 -16.29 14.31
C VAL A 212 -7.08 -17.55 13.45
N ILE A 213 -7.42 -17.41 12.17
CA ILE A 213 -7.56 -18.50 11.21
C ILE A 213 -6.56 -18.26 10.08
N ALA A 214 -5.68 -19.22 9.80
CA ALA A 214 -4.78 -19.17 8.66
C ALA A 214 -5.30 -20.02 7.49
N ILE A 215 -5.38 -19.44 6.29
CA ILE A 215 -5.60 -20.13 5.03
C ILE A 215 -4.24 -20.26 4.32
N THR A 216 -3.83 -21.48 4.06
CA THR A 216 -2.56 -21.80 3.38
C THR A 216 -2.76 -22.77 2.22
N GLY A 217 -1.70 -22.99 1.43
CA GLY A 217 -1.71 -23.83 0.23
C GLY A 217 -0.89 -23.23 -0.92
N VAL A 218 -0.61 -24.02 -1.95
CA VAL A 218 0.23 -23.60 -3.10
C VAL A 218 -0.40 -22.42 -3.89
N SER A 219 0.41 -21.68 -4.65
CA SER A 219 -0.10 -20.62 -5.52
C SER A 219 -1.15 -21.15 -6.50
N GLY A 220 -2.23 -20.39 -6.71
CA GLY A 220 -3.37 -20.83 -7.53
C GLY A 220 -4.27 -21.91 -6.91
N SER A 221 -4.08 -22.33 -5.65
CA SER A 221 -4.90 -23.40 -5.05
C SER A 221 -6.35 -23.02 -4.76
N GLY A 222 -6.67 -21.72 -4.71
CA GLY A 222 -8.01 -21.20 -4.41
C GLY A 222 -8.14 -20.40 -3.10
N LYS A 223 -7.02 -20.08 -2.42
CA LYS A 223 -7.02 -19.30 -1.16
C LYS A 223 -7.66 -17.92 -1.30
N SER A 224 -7.16 -17.14 -2.26
CA SER A 224 -7.67 -15.80 -2.57
C SER A 224 -9.13 -15.85 -3.00
N THR A 225 -9.51 -16.88 -3.76
CA THR A 225 -10.90 -17.11 -4.17
C THR A 225 -11.81 -17.33 -2.97
N LEU A 226 -11.43 -18.18 -2.03
CA LEU A 226 -12.21 -18.39 -0.81
C LEU A 226 -12.29 -17.11 0.03
N ALA A 227 -11.15 -16.46 0.30
CA ALA A 227 -11.09 -15.36 1.24
C ALA A 227 -11.64 -14.05 0.67
N LYS A 228 -11.26 -13.68 -0.57
CA LYS A 228 -11.58 -12.39 -1.19
C LYS A 228 -12.84 -12.48 -2.05
N ASP A 229 -12.84 -13.40 -3.02
CA ASP A 229 -13.90 -13.44 -4.03
C ASP A 229 -15.21 -14.00 -3.45
N ILE A 230 -15.15 -14.77 -2.36
CA ILE A 230 -16.32 -15.31 -1.67
C ILE A 230 -16.57 -14.62 -0.33
N ILE A 231 -15.68 -14.79 0.66
CA ILE A 231 -15.96 -14.33 2.04
C ILE A 231 -16.00 -12.80 2.08
N TYR A 232 -14.97 -12.10 1.62
CA TYR A 232 -14.96 -10.64 1.60
C TYR A 232 -16.08 -10.07 0.72
N ALA A 233 -16.24 -10.60 -0.50
CA ALA A 233 -17.28 -10.12 -1.42
C ALA A 233 -18.68 -10.25 -0.81
N GLU A 234 -19.02 -11.39 -0.21
CA GLU A 234 -20.33 -11.59 0.40
C GLU A 234 -20.49 -10.77 1.69
N GLY A 235 -19.44 -10.64 2.51
CA GLY A 235 -19.46 -9.84 3.73
C GLY A 235 -19.65 -8.35 3.43
N GLN A 236 -18.93 -7.84 2.44
CA GLN A 236 -19.07 -6.47 1.94
C GLN A 236 -20.46 -6.26 1.33
N ARG A 237 -20.93 -7.17 0.45
CA ARG A 237 -22.25 -7.08 -0.18
C ARG A 237 -23.37 -7.01 0.86
N ARG A 238 -23.36 -7.89 1.87
CA ARG A 238 -24.35 -7.90 2.95
C ARG A 238 -24.28 -6.67 3.84
N TYR A 239 -23.08 -6.17 4.11
CA TYR A 239 -22.92 -4.93 4.86
C TYR A 239 -23.51 -3.73 4.09
N LEU A 240 -23.23 -3.66 2.78
CA LEU A 240 -23.80 -2.64 1.90
C LEU A 240 -25.32 -2.76 1.78
N ASP A 241 -25.88 -3.98 1.81
CA ASP A 241 -27.34 -4.21 1.78
C ASP A 241 -28.04 -3.54 2.97
N CYS A 242 -27.33 -3.36 4.08
CA CYS A 242 -27.82 -2.63 5.26
C CYS A 242 -27.78 -1.10 5.11
N LEU A 243 -27.08 -0.56 4.11
CA LEU A 243 -26.99 0.88 3.87
C LEU A 243 -28.25 1.43 3.18
N SER A 244 -28.19 2.71 2.81
CA SER A 244 -29.33 3.45 2.24
C SER A 244 -29.90 2.79 0.97
N PRO A 245 -31.18 3.05 0.64
CA PRO A 245 -31.78 2.55 -0.61
C PRO A 245 -31.00 2.93 -1.88
N TYR A 246 -30.26 4.05 -1.86
CA TYR A 246 -29.36 4.45 -2.95
C TYR A 246 -28.16 3.50 -3.07
N ALA A 247 -27.53 3.13 -1.96
CA ALA A 247 -26.42 2.18 -1.98
C ALA A 247 -26.85 0.82 -2.56
N ARG A 248 -28.08 0.37 -2.24
CA ARG A 248 -28.64 -0.88 -2.77
C ARG A 248 -28.79 -0.93 -4.28
N GLN A 249 -28.96 0.21 -4.96
CA GLN A 249 -29.03 0.25 -6.42
C GLN A 249 -27.75 -0.28 -7.07
N PHE A 250 -26.60 0.04 -6.48
CA PHE A 250 -25.30 -0.41 -6.98
C PHE A 250 -24.93 -1.82 -6.54
N ILE A 251 -25.58 -2.36 -5.50
CA ILE A 251 -25.32 -3.74 -5.03
C ILE A 251 -25.84 -4.76 -6.04
N HIS A 252 -26.93 -4.45 -6.74
CA HIS A 252 -27.45 -5.32 -7.80
C HIS A 252 -26.48 -5.48 -8.97
N GLU A 253 -25.55 -4.53 -9.14
CA GLU A 253 -24.51 -4.60 -10.17
C GLU A 253 -23.31 -5.42 -9.69
N LEU A 254 -23.08 -5.56 -8.37
CA LEU A 254 -22.00 -6.40 -7.85
C LEU A 254 -22.30 -7.88 -8.14
N SER A 255 -21.33 -8.57 -8.75
CA SER A 255 -21.43 -10.00 -9.00
C SER A 255 -21.55 -10.76 -7.68
N LYS A 256 -22.60 -11.58 -7.55
CA LYS A 256 -22.71 -12.50 -6.41
C LYS A 256 -21.69 -13.63 -6.59
N PRO A 257 -20.96 -14.01 -5.53
CA PRO A 257 -20.08 -15.17 -5.61
C PRO A 257 -20.89 -16.45 -5.88
N ASP A 258 -20.30 -17.37 -6.63
CA ASP A 258 -20.83 -18.71 -6.88
C ASP A 258 -20.66 -19.57 -5.64
N VAL A 259 -21.59 -19.39 -4.71
CA VAL A 259 -21.70 -20.13 -3.46
C VAL A 259 -23.16 -20.41 -3.18
N ARG A 260 -23.48 -21.66 -2.82
CA ARG A 260 -24.85 -22.06 -2.54
C ARG A 260 -25.42 -21.34 -1.31
N GLU A 261 -24.64 -21.28 -0.24
CA GLU A 261 -25.09 -20.64 1.00
C GLU A 261 -23.92 -20.18 1.88
N ILE A 262 -24.08 -19.00 2.48
CA ILE A 262 -23.18 -18.49 3.53
C ILE A 262 -24.02 -18.05 4.75
N ARG A 263 -23.71 -18.55 5.94
CA ARG A 263 -24.38 -18.21 7.21
C ARG A 263 -23.41 -17.57 8.20
N ASN A 264 -23.95 -16.71 9.06
CA ASN A 264 -23.22 -16.03 10.14
C ASN A 264 -21.98 -15.22 9.68
N ILE A 265 -21.98 -14.68 8.45
CA ILE A 265 -20.89 -13.81 8.04
C ILE A 265 -20.95 -12.46 8.79
N ARG A 266 -19.81 -12.06 9.38
CA ARG A 266 -19.63 -10.76 10.04
C ARG A 266 -19.30 -9.67 9.02
N PRO A 267 -19.46 -8.38 9.33
CA PRO A 267 -18.90 -7.30 8.51
C PRO A 267 -17.41 -7.53 8.27
N THR A 268 -17.00 -7.55 6.99
CA THR A 268 -15.64 -7.92 6.58
C THR A 268 -14.81 -6.70 6.18
N ILE A 269 -13.59 -6.61 6.70
CA ILE A 269 -12.59 -5.61 6.31
C ILE A 269 -11.41 -6.36 5.70
N CYS A 270 -11.05 -6.04 4.46
CA CYS A 270 -9.90 -6.66 3.79
C CYS A 270 -8.73 -5.68 3.70
N VAL A 271 -7.55 -6.15 4.07
CA VAL A 271 -6.27 -5.42 3.97
C VAL A 271 -5.41 -6.14 2.94
N TYR A 272 -5.35 -5.58 1.72
CA TYR A 272 -4.64 -6.17 0.59
C TYR A 272 -3.16 -5.80 0.56
N GLN A 273 -2.35 -6.68 -0.04
CA GLN A 273 -0.91 -6.48 -0.25
C GLN A 273 -0.57 -5.34 -1.24
N HIS A 274 -1.44 -5.05 -2.22
CA HIS A 274 -1.10 -4.25 -3.41
C HIS A 274 -1.98 -3.02 -3.71
N THR A 275 -3.05 -2.75 -2.95
CA THR A 275 -3.98 -1.66 -3.29
C THR A 275 -3.41 -0.26 -3.09
N PHE A 276 -2.30 -0.10 -2.35
CA PHE A 276 -1.84 1.24 -1.94
C PHE A 276 -0.37 1.50 -2.21
N LYS A 277 -0.06 2.23 -3.30
CA LYS A 277 1.24 2.88 -3.48
C LYS A 277 1.18 4.28 -2.90
N PRO A 278 1.92 4.58 -1.82
CA PRO A 278 1.96 5.93 -1.28
C PRO A 278 2.47 6.90 -2.35
N GLY A 279 1.85 8.08 -2.41
CA GLY A 279 2.34 9.17 -3.28
C GLY A 279 3.42 9.99 -2.56
N GLN A 280 4.03 10.93 -3.27
CA GLN A 280 5.06 11.83 -2.71
C GLN A 280 4.59 12.65 -1.49
N ARG A 281 3.28 12.82 -1.30
CA ARG A 281 2.72 13.49 -0.12
C ARG A 281 2.50 12.56 1.06
N SER A 282 2.47 11.25 0.87
CA SER A 282 2.19 10.28 1.93
C SER A 282 3.39 10.19 2.88
N THR A 283 3.10 10.37 4.17
CA THR A 283 4.05 10.18 5.28
C THR A 283 3.54 9.13 6.27
N LEU A 284 4.45 8.67 7.12
CA LEU A 284 4.13 7.83 8.29
C LEU A 284 2.93 8.39 9.07
N GLY A 285 2.95 9.68 9.42
CA GLY A 285 1.86 10.34 10.15
C GLY A 285 0.54 10.42 9.40
N THR A 286 0.55 10.55 8.07
CA THR A 286 -0.70 10.58 7.28
C THR A 286 -1.33 9.20 7.11
N MET A 287 -0.50 8.16 7.00
CA MET A 287 -0.96 6.78 6.79
C MET A 287 -1.42 6.10 8.06
N SER A 288 -0.83 6.47 9.20
CA SER A 288 -1.27 6.06 10.53
C SER A 288 -2.45 6.88 11.06
N GLU A 289 -2.95 7.85 10.28
CA GLU A 289 -3.98 8.84 10.66
C GLU A 289 -3.62 9.76 11.83
N VAL A 290 -2.46 9.59 12.47
CA VAL A 290 -1.92 10.45 13.54
C VAL A 290 -1.95 11.92 13.13
N TYR A 291 -1.56 12.22 11.89
CA TYR A 291 -1.58 13.58 11.36
C TYR A 291 -2.99 14.19 11.30
N ASN A 292 -4.04 13.38 11.09
CA ASN A 292 -5.42 13.88 11.08
C ASN A 292 -5.84 14.39 12.45
N TYR A 293 -5.50 13.63 13.50
CA TYR A 293 -5.76 14.01 14.88
C TYR A 293 -4.89 15.20 15.31
N LEU A 294 -3.62 15.26 14.89
CA LEU A 294 -2.77 16.42 15.12
C LEU A 294 -3.35 17.70 14.49
N ARG A 295 -3.86 17.64 13.24
CA ARG A 295 -4.51 18.79 12.61
C ARG A 295 -5.70 19.30 13.41
N LEU A 296 -6.51 18.38 13.94
CA LEU A 296 -7.65 18.75 14.78
C LEU A 296 -7.18 19.37 16.10
N LEU A 297 -6.18 18.78 16.75
CA LEU A 297 -5.62 19.25 18.01
C LEU A 297 -5.05 20.68 17.86
N PHE A 298 -4.18 20.89 16.88
CA PHE A 298 -3.56 22.19 16.61
C PHE A 298 -4.58 23.27 16.19
N SER A 299 -5.64 22.90 15.46
CA SER A 299 -6.73 23.84 15.14
C SER A 299 -7.52 24.30 16.37
N LYS A 300 -7.66 23.42 17.38
CA LYS A 300 -8.43 23.68 18.59
C LYS A 300 -7.62 24.40 19.66
N ALA A 301 -6.42 23.90 19.96
CA ALA A 301 -5.57 24.31 21.08
C ALA A 301 -4.36 25.18 20.66
N GLY A 302 -3.99 25.19 19.39
CA GLY A 302 -2.81 25.92 18.93
C GLY A 302 -2.95 27.43 18.99
N ILE A 303 -1.89 28.09 19.46
CA ILE A 303 -1.72 29.54 19.40
C ILE A 303 -1.26 29.91 18.00
N GLN A 304 -1.95 30.84 17.36
CA GLN A 304 -1.60 31.32 16.04
C GLN A 304 -0.57 32.46 16.14
N TYR A 305 0.45 32.41 15.30
CA TYR A 305 1.45 33.46 15.16
C TYR A 305 1.27 34.14 13.81
N CYS A 306 1.63 35.42 13.74
CA CYS A 306 1.49 36.19 12.52
C CYS A 306 2.37 35.59 11.39
N PRO A 307 1.83 35.32 10.19
CA PRO A 307 2.61 34.87 9.02
C PRO A 307 3.81 35.77 8.69
N ASP A 308 3.60 37.08 8.79
CA ASP A 308 4.61 38.10 8.48
C ASP A 308 5.55 38.40 9.66
N HIS A 309 5.15 38.03 10.88
CA HIS A 309 5.91 38.23 12.12
C HIS A 309 5.87 36.93 12.95
N PRO A 310 6.62 35.89 12.53
CA PRO A 310 6.44 34.50 13.01
C PRO A 310 6.76 34.28 14.49
N THR A 311 7.42 35.25 15.15
CA THR A 311 7.70 35.23 16.60
C THR A 311 6.62 35.90 17.44
N ILE A 312 5.66 36.57 16.80
CA ILE A 312 4.63 37.36 17.47
C ILE A 312 3.31 36.57 17.47
N ALA A 313 2.86 36.20 18.67
CA ALA A 313 1.54 35.59 18.86
C ALA A 313 0.44 36.61 18.54
N VAL A 314 -0.67 36.13 17.99
CA VAL A 314 -1.85 36.97 17.81
C VAL A 314 -2.55 37.17 19.16
N GLU A 315 -2.99 38.40 19.42
CA GLU A 315 -3.62 38.81 20.66
C GLU A 315 -5.00 39.41 20.38
N THR A 316 -5.72 39.75 21.45
CA THR A 316 -7.00 40.42 21.35
C THR A 316 -6.83 41.89 20.96
N LEU A 317 -7.65 42.38 20.03
CA LEU A 317 -7.79 43.82 19.74
C LEU A 317 -9.19 44.31 20.13
N SER A 318 -9.27 45.52 20.68
CA SER A 318 -10.57 46.15 20.93
C SER A 318 -11.16 46.75 19.65
N ALA A 319 -12.48 46.89 19.61
CA ALA A 319 -13.17 47.57 18.51
C ALA A 319 -12.65 49.01 18.31
N GLN A 320 -12.31 49.71 19.40
CA GLN A 320 -11.66 51.02 19.36
C GLN A 320 -10.37 51.00 18.54
N GLN A 321 -9.44 50.10 18.86
CA GLN A 321 -8.14 50.04 18.19
C GLN A 321 -8.27 49.70 16.70
N ILE A 322 -9.30 48.91 16.35
CA ILE A 322 -9.61 48.57 14.96
C ILE A 322 -10.20 49.79 14.24
N ALA A 323 -11.15 50.48 14.87
CA ALA A 323 -11.76 51.70 14.32
C ALA A 323 -10.70 52.79 14.07
N ASP A 324 -9.82 53.04 15.05
CA ASP A 324 -8.74 54.02 14.92
C ASP A 324 -7.84 53.72 13.71
N ARG A 325 -7.51 52.44 13.50
CA ARG A 325 -6.71 52.01 12.35
C ARG A 325 -7.45 52.19 11.03
N ILE A 326 -8.75 51.87 10.98
CA ILE A 326 -9.55 52.06 9.77
C ILE A 326 -9.56 53.55 9.40
N LEU A 327 -9.78 54.43 10.37
CA LEU A 327 -9.81 55.89 10.19
C LEU A 327 -8.44 56.46 9.77
N GLN A 328 -7.34 55.89 10.25
CA GLN A 328 -5.99 56.36 9.89
C GLN A 328 -5.56 55.92 8.48
N LYS A 329 -5.97 54.72 8.05
CA LYS A 329 -5.43 54.08 6.84
C LYS A 329 -6.28 54.30 5.60
N HIS A 330 -7.59 54.44 5.74
CA HIS A 330 -8.53 54.48 4.63
C HIS A 330 -9.20 55.86 4.53
N GLY A 331 -9.16 56.47 3.34
CA GLY A 331 -9.85 57.74 3.04
C GLY A 331 -11.08 57.61 2.15
N HIS A 332 -11.34 56.41 1.61
CA HIS A 332 -12.38 56.16 0.62
C HIS A 332 -13.54 55.33 1.19
N THR A 333 -14.57 55.13 0.37
CA THR A 333 -15.77 54.38 0.78
C THR A 333 -15.41 52.91 0.94
N LEU A 334 -15.62 52.34 2.13
CA LEU A 334 -15.33 50.95 2.42
C LEU A 334 -16.56 50.20 2.94
N ARG A 335 -16.56 48.87 2.80
CA ARG A 335 -17.62 47.99 3.29
C ARG A 335 -17.16 47.19 4.50
N LEU A 336 -17.98 47.19 5.55
CA LEU A 336 -17.82 46.34 6.71
C LEU A 336 -18.58 45.04 6.47
N LEU A 337 -17.87 43.92 6.42
CA LEU A 337 -18.44 42.61 6.15
C LEU A 337 -18.32 41.70 7.38
N ALA A 338 -19.40 41.02 7.71
CA ALA A 338 -19.43 39.96 8.72
C ALA A 338 -19.26 38.59 8.04
N PRO A 339 -18.13 37.88 8.21
CA PRO A 339 -17.94 36.56 7.62
C PRO A 339 -18.76 35.51 8.38
N ILE A 340 -19.78 34.95 7.73
CA ILE A 340 -20.75 34.03 8.35
C ILE A 340 -20.44 32.58 8.00
N VAL A 341 -20.12 32.31 6.74
CA VAL A 341 -19.75 30.98 6.25
C VAL A 341 -18.41 31.08 5.55
N LYS A 342 -17.52 30.13 5.85
CA LYS A 342 -16.20 30.06 5.22
C LYS A 342 -15.88 28.64 4.76
N GLY A 343 -15.79 28.42 3.46
CA GLY A 343 -15.40 27.17 2.82
C GLY A 343 -16.32 25.99 3.14
N ARG A 344 -17.61 26.22 3.44
CA ARG A 344 -18.54 25.14 3.82
C ARG A 344 -19.49 24.77 2.70
N LYS A 345 -19.66 23.45 2.50
CA LYS A 345 -20.67 22.91 1.59
C LYS A 345 -22.07 23.10 2.16
N GLY A 346 -23.04 23.42 1.29
CA GLY A 346 -24.45 23.51 1.67
C GLY A 346 -25.21 24.56 0.88
N ASN A 347 -26.54 24.47 0.94
CA ASN A 347 -27.41 25.44 0.26
C ASN A 347 -27.60 26.74 1.06
N HIS A 348 -27.26 26.75 2.35
CA HIS A 348 -27.25 27.93 3.23
C HIS A 348 -28.55 28.77 3.24
N LYS A 349 -29.71 28.20 2.89
CA LYS A 349 -31.01 28.93 2.87
C LYS A 349 -31.32 29.67 4.17
N GLN A 350 -31.07 29.00 5.30
CA GLN A 350 -31.31 29.56 6.62
C GLN A 350 -30.38 30.75 6.93
N VAL A 351 -29.19 30.80 6.32
CA VAL A 351 -28.25 31.92 6.46
C VAL A 351 -28.82 33.17 5.78
N PHE A 352 -29.32 33.06 4.55
CA PHE A 352 -29.95 34.20 3.85
C PHE A 352 -31.27 34.62 4.50
N ALA A 353 -32.07 33.67 4.99
CA ALA A 353 -33.26 34.00 5.78
C ALA A 353 -32.91 34.73 7.08
N ARG A 354 -31.79 34.37 7.74
CA ARG A 354 -31.26 35.10 8.89
C ARG A 354 -30.81 36.51 8.48
N ALA A 355 -30.10 36.67 7.37
CA ALA A 355 -29.68 37.98 6.87
C ALA A 355 -30.86 38.94 6.70
N LEU A 356 -31.94 38.52 6.04
CA LEU A 356 -33.13 39.37 5.87
C LEU A 356 -33.81 39.74 7.20
N ARG A 357 -33.89 38.80 8.16
CA ARG A 357 -34.44 39.09 9.50
C ARG A 357 -33.58 40.07 10.29
N SER A 358 -32.28 40.12 9.98
CA SER A 358 -31.34 41.09 10.52
C SER A 358 -31.21 42.34 9.64
N GLU A 359 -32.15 42.55 8.70
CA GLU A 359 -32.20 43.71 7.78
C GLU A 359 -30.98 43.87 6.86
N ILE A 360 -30.24 42.78 6.62
CA ILE A 360 -29.07 42.76 5.74
C ILE A 360 -29.54 42.57 4.30
N LEU A 361 -29.47 43.64 3.50
CA LEU A 361 -30.00 43.70 2.13
C LEU A 361 -29.02 43.20 1.06
N GLU A 362 -27.71 43.22 1.36
CA GLU A 362 -26.64 42.81 0.45
C GLU A 362 -25.72 41.81 1.16
N VAL A 363 -25.29 40.79 0.42
CA VAL A 363 -24.34 39.78 0.86
C VAL A 363 -23.27 39.58 -0.22
N ARG A 364 -22.09 39.14 0.18
CA ARG A 364 -21.05 38.68 -0.73
C ARG A 364 -20.99 37.15 -0.66
N VAL A 365 -21.10 36.51 -1.81
CA VAL A 365 -21.05 35.04 -1.95
C VAL A 365 -19.99 34.69 -2.97
N ASP A 366 -19.02 33.87 -2.57
CA ASP A 366 -17.88 33.45 -3.40
C ASP A 366 -17.18 34.66 -4.08
N GLY A 367 -17.07 35.78 -3.35
CA GLY A 367 -16.48 37.03 -3.83
C GLY A 367 -17.43 37.95 -4.63
N ILE A 368 -18.66 37.53 -4.93
CA ILE A 368 -19.63 38.28 -5.73
C ILE A 368 -20.69 38.91 -4.84
N PHE A 369 -20.84 40.24 -4.92
CA PHE A 369 -21.88 40.98 -4.20
C PHE A 369 -23.26 40.83 -4.87
N GLN A 370 -24.27 40.47 -4.08
CA GLN A 370 -25.63 40.19 -4.55
C GLN A 370 -26.67 40.63 -3.50
N ARG A 371 -27.90 40.89 -3.93
CA ARG A 371 -29.01 41.19 -3.00
C ARG A 371 -29.39 39.93 -2.23
N THR A 372 -29.60 40.04 -0.92
CA THR A 372 -29.97 38.90 -0.07
C THR A 372 -31.26 38.22 -0.55
N ALA A 373 -32.23 39.00 -1.02
CA ALA A 373 -33.52 38.51 -1.50
C ALA A 373 -33.40 37.56 -2.71
N SER A 374 -32.38 37.71 -3.57
CA SER A 374 -32.20 36.84 -4.74
C SER A 374 -31.60 35.46 -4.39
N LEU A 375 -31.18 35.26 -3.14
CA LEU A 375 -30.48 34.04 -2.68
C LEU A 375 -31.32 33.19 -1.71
N LEU A 376 -32.61 33.50 -1.53
CA LEU A 376 -33.50 32.74 -0.65
C LEU A 376 -33.72 31.29 -1.08
N ASP A 377 -33.57 31.01 -2.39
CA ASP A 377 -33.60 29.65 -2.94
C ASP A 377 -32.31 28.86 -2.68
N GLY A 378 -31.33 29.48 -2.01
CA GLY A 378 -30.09 28.87 -1.58
C GLY A 378 -29.05 28.70 -2.69
N LEU A 379 -27.91 28.15 -2.30
CA LEU A 379 -26.79 27.83 -3.19
C LEU A 379 -26.73 26.34 -3.52
N GLU A 380 -25.78 25.97 -4.37
CA GLU A 380 -25.50 24.58 -4.70
C GLU A 380 -25.04 23.78 -3.48
N ARG A 381 -25.80 22.73 -3.12
CA ARG A 381 -25.54 21.97 -1.88
C ARG A 381 -24.15 21.32 -1.82
N ASN A 382 -23.58 20.94 -2.96
CA ASN A 382 -22.37 20.13 -3.04
C ASN A 382 -21.08 20.95 -3.23
N LYS A 383 -21.19 22.27 -3.41
CA LYS A 383 -20.07 23.19 -3.60
C LYS A 383 -19.73 23.89 -2.28
N GLN A 384 -18.45 24.13 -2.02
CA GLN A 384 -18.02 24.94 -0.88
C GLN A 384 -18.29 26.41 -1.18
N HIS A 385 -18.84 27.12 -0.20
CA HIS A 385 -19.18 28.53 -0.33
C HIS A 385 -18.57 29.38 0.79
N ASP A 386 -18.18 30.60 0.43
CA ASP A 386 -17.88 31.70 1.34
C ASP A 386 -19.05 32.69 1.32
N ILE A 387 -19.58 33.04 2.49
CA ILE A 387 -20.73 33.96 2.62
C ILE A 387 -20.39 35.02 3.67
N GLU A 388 -20.35 36.26 3.23
CA GLU A 388 -20.19 37.43 4.08
C GLU A 388 -21.41 38.35 3.99
N PHE A 389 -21.87 38.83 5.14
CA PHE A 389 -22.94 39.82 5.20
C PHE A 389 -22.38 41.22 5.07
N VAL A 390 -22.93 42.04 4.18
CA VAL A 390 -22.56 43.46 4.10
C VAL A 390 -23.32 44.19 5.21
N TRP A 391 -22.63 44.50 6.31
CA TRP A 391 -23.25 45.17 7.45
C TRP A 391 -23.48 46.65 7.16
N ALA A 392 -22.42 47.35 6.73
CA ALA A 392 -22.49 48.77 6.45
C ALA A 392 -21.50 49.17 5.36
N THR A 393 -21.84 50.23 4.64
CA THR A 393 -20.90 50.98 3.80
C THR A 393 -20.59 52.28 4.53
N VAL A 394 -19.32 52.53 4.79
CA VAL A 394 -18.87 53.68 5.60
C VAL A 394 -17.86 54.51 4.82
N VAL A 395 -17.85 55.82 5.08
CA VAL A 395 -16.85 56.75 4.56
C VAL A 395 -16.05 57.23 5.78
N PRO A 396 -14.80 56.76 5.97
CA PRO A 396 -13.97 57.07 7.15
C PRO A 396 -13.90 58.56 7.48
N GLU A 397 -13.80 59.42 6.46
CA GLU A 397 -13.73 60.88 6.63
C GLU A 397 -15.01 61.51 7.21
N ARG A 398 -16.15 60.81 7.12
CA ARG A 398 -17.48 61.36 7.46
C ARG A 398 -18.14 60.66 8.64
N ILE A 399 -17.64 59.50 9.05
CA ILE A 399 -18.24 58.71 10.13
C ILE A 399 -17.66 59.14 11.50
N PRO A 400 -18.49 59.50 12.48
CA PRO A 400 -18.05 59.68 13.85
C PRO A 400 -17.38 58.39 14.38
N PRO A 401 -16.23 58.48 15.08
CA PRO A 401 -15.52 57.30 15.58
C PRO A 401 -16.39 56.35 16.41
N GLU A 402 -17.25 56.90 17.28
CA GLU A 402 -18.16 56.13 18.13
C GLU A 402 -19.13 55.24 17.34
N LEU A 403 -19.63 55.73 16.18
CA LEU A 403 -20.51 54.95 15.32
C LEU A 403 -19.78 53.81 14.63
N LEU A 404 -18.53 54.02 14.22
CA LEU A 404 -17.70 52.97 13.63
C LEU A 404 -17.39 51.86 14.65
N ILE A 405 -17.10 52.23 15.90
CA ILE A 405 -16.84 51.28 16.98
C ILE A 405 -18.06 50.41 17.25
N ASN A 406 -19.25 51.02 17.35
CA ASN A 406 -20.50 50.29 17.55
C ASN A 406 -20.78 49.33 16.39
N ALA A 407 -20.59 49.78 15.14
CA ALA A 407 -20.75 48.93 13.97
C ALA A 407 -19.79 47.72 13.98
N ILE A 408 -18.54 47.90 14.43
CA ILE A 408 -17.59 46.80 14.58
C ILE A 408 -18.03 45.80 15.66
N GLU A 409 -18.50 46.27 16.81
CA GLU A 409 -19.02 45.39 17.88
C GLU A 409 -20.27 44.60 17.41
N GLU A 410 -21.16 45.22 16.65
CA GLU A 410 -22.32 44.55 16.05
C GLU A 410 -21.89 43.47 15.05
N VAL A 411 -20.91 43.77 14.18
CA VAL A 411 -20.33 42.78 13.28
C VAL A 411 -19.69 41.63 14.05
N PHE A 412 -18.97 41.92 15.14
CA PHE A 412 -18.40 40.89 16.01
C PHE A 412 -19.46 39.99 16.62
N ALA A 413 -20.59 40.54 17.06
CA ALA A 413 -21.70 39.75 17.57
C ALA A 413 -22.31 38.82 16.49
N LEU A 414 -22.31 39.25 15.23
CA LEU A 414 -22.83 38.45 14.10
C LEU A 414 -21.90 37.33 13.65
N SER A 415 -20.59 37.61 13.57
CA SER A 415 -19.57 36.73 12.98
C SER A 415 -18.76 35.92 14.00
N GLY A 416 -18.93 36.18 15.30
CA GLY A 416 -18.09 35.60 16.35
C GLY A 416 -16.71 36.27 16.45
N GLY A 417 -16.67 37.60 16.33
CA GLY A 417 -15.47 38.39 16.63
C GLY A 417 -14.54 38.69 15.45
N THR A 418 -14.99 38.57 14.20
CA THR A 418 -14.18 38.90 13.01
C THR A 418 -14.90 39.89 12.10
N VAL A 419 -14.21 40.88 11.54
CA VAL A 419 -14.74 41.80 10.52
C VAL A 419 -13.79 41.83 9.33
N ILE A 420 -14.35 41.84 8.13
CA ILE A 420 -13.58 42.11 6.90
C ILE A 420 -13.91 43.53 6.47
N VAL A 421 -12.88 44.34 6.29
CA VAL A 421 -12.95 45.67 5.71
C VAL A 421 -12.55 45.54 4.25
N SER A 422 -13.50 45.80 3.35
CA SER A 422 -13.27 45.75 1.90
C SER A 422 -13.16 47.18 1.37
N ASP A 423 -12.00 47.53 0.83
CA ASP A 423 -11.67 48.85 0.25
C ASP A 423 -11.25 48.66 -1.21
N ASP A 424 -12.09 49.11 -2.15
CA ASP A 424 -11.89 48.95 -3.61
C ASP A 424 -11.44 47.54 -4.06
N GLY A 425 -11.99 46.50 -3.43
CA GLY A 425 -11.70 45.09 -3.73
C GLY A 425 -10.48 44.52 -2.99
N VAL A 426 -9.80 45.32 -2.17
CA VAL A 426 -8.76 44.85 -1.24
C VAL A 426 -9.39 44.57 0.11
N ASP A 427 -9.35 43.30 0.53
CA ASP A 427 -9.89 42.87 1.81
C ASP A 427 -8.81 42.88 2.91
N GLU A 428 -9.06 43.61 3.99
CA GLU A 428 -8.31 43.51 5.24
C GLU A 428 -9.18 42.87 6.32
N ILE A 429 -8.62 41.89 7.03
CA ILE A 429 -9.33 41.17 8.08
C ILE A 429 -8.92 41.77 9.42
N PHE A 430 -9.88 41.99 10.29
CA PHE A 430 -9.68 42.34 11.70
C PHE A 430 -10.39 41.32 12.59
N SER A 431 -9.82 41.07 13.76
CA SER A 431 -10.35 40.07 14.68
C SER A 431 -10.19 40.55 16.11
N ARG A 432 -11.25 40.38 16.91
CA ARG A 432 -11.26 40.68 18.34
C ARG A 432 -10.34 39.76 19.12
N GLU A 433 -10.21 38.51 18.69
CA GLU A 433 -9.44 37.48 19.40
C GLU A 433 -8.04 37.26 18.85
N ARG A 434 -7.83 37.54 17.56
CA ARG A 434 -6.64 37.08 16.82
C ARG A 434 -6.10 38.15 15.91
N ALA A 435 -5.35 39.10 16.45
CA ALA A 435 -4.66 40.09 15.65
C ALA A 435 -3.21 40.28 16.06
N CYS A 436 -2.35 40.57 15.09
CA CYS A 436 -0.93 40.77 15.36
C CYS A 436 -0.71 42.13 16.05
N PRO A 437 -0.03 42.24 17.19
CA PRO A 437 0.25 43.53 17.84
C PRO A 437 1.16 44.45 17.01
N VAL A 438 2.00 43.89 16.11
CA VAL A 438 2.90 44.65 15.25
C VAL A 438 2.19 45.19 14.02
N CYS A 439 1.66 44.30 13.17
CA CYS A 439 1.04 44.73 11.92
C CYS A 439 -0.47 44.97 12.02
N ARG A 440 -1.11 44.74 13.18
CA ARG A 440 -2.56 44.85 13.51
C ARG A 440 -3.53 44.21 12.52
N ARG A 441 -3.05 43.30 11.68
CA ARG A 441 -3.90 42.44 10.85
C ARG A 441 -4.58 41.40 11.74
N GLY A 442 -5.87 41.20 11.53
CA GLY A 442 -6.65 40.12 12.12
C GLY A 442 -6.59 38.84 11.31
N PHE A 443 -6.79 37.72 11.98
CA PHE A 443 -6.75 36.38 11.41
C PHE A 443 -8.00 35.60 11.79
N PHE A 444 -8.43 34.74 10.87
CA PHE A 444 -9.44 33.73 11.17
C PHE A 444 -8.84 32.64 12.05
N ARG A 445 -9.71 31.98 12.83
CA ARG A 445 -9.32 30.78 13.56
C ARG A 445 -8.78 29.72 12.58
N PRO A 446 -7.62 29.08 12.86
CA PRO A 446 -7.08 28.04 12.00
C PRO A 446 -8.07 26.88 11.84
N ASP A 447 -8.32 26.48 10.61
CA ASP A 447 -9.10 25.29 10.27
C ASP A 447 -8.17 24.07 10.06
N PRO A 448 -8.61 22.82 10.32
CA PRO A 448 -7.80 21.63 10.02
C PRO A 448 -7.35 21.53 8.55
N GLU A 449 -8.04 22.18 7.60
CA GLU A 449 -7.59 22.30 6.21
C GLU A 449 -6.37 23.23 6.03
N ASP A 450 -6.24 24.28 6.85
CA ASP A 450 -5.07 25.18 6.83
C ASP A 450 -3.82 24.47 7.34
N LEU A 451 -4.01 23.44 8.17
CA LEU A 451 -2.97 22.56 8.71
C LEU A 451 -2.75 21.31 7.87
N SER A 452 -3.36 21.20 6.68
CA SER A 452 -3.22 20.03 5.79
C SER A 452 -2.43 20.37 4.54
N PHE A 453 -1.31 19.67 4.33
CA PHE A 453 -0.57 19.75 3.07
C PHE A 453 -1.21 18.97 1.90
N HIS A 454 -2.36 18.34 2.13
CA HIS A 454 -3.20 17.78 1.05
C HIS A 454 -4.26 18.77 0.56
N SER A 455 -4.60 19.78 1.37
CA SER A 455 -5.59 20.80 1.00
C SER A 455 -4.92 21.96 0.26
N LEU A 456 -5.62 22.53 -0.72
CA LEU A 456 -5.26 23.78 -1.39
C LEU A 456 -5.02 24.94 -0.41
N ARG A 457 -5.74 24.94 0.73
CA ARG A 457 -5.62 25.97 1.75
C ARG A 457 -4.28 25.88 2.49
N GLY A 458 -3.94 24.70 3.00
CA GLY A 458 -2.75 24.49 3.81
C GLY A 458 -1.46 24.20 3.04
N ARG A 459 -1.51 23.59 1.85
CA ARG A 459 -0.29 23.14 1.14
C ARG A 459 0.58 24.29 0.64
N CYS A 460 1.89 24.17 0.84
CA CYS A 460 2.87 25.08 0.28
C CYS A 460 2.72 25.15 -1.25
N THR A 461 2.67 26.36 -1.81
CA THR A 461 2.46 26.60 -3.24
C THR A 461 3.66 26.19 -4.09
N SER A 462 4.86 26.25 -3.54
CA SER A 462 6.10 26.08 -4.30
C SER A 462 6.51 24.64 -4.48
N CYS A 463 6.21 23.78 -3.50
CA CYS A 463 6.43 22.33 -3.58
C CYS A 463 5.13 21.54 -3.75
N ASP A 464 3.98 22.21 -3.86
CA ASP A 464 2.66 21.60 -3.90
C ASP A 464 2.46 20.56 -2.77
N GLY A 465 2.92 20.88 -1.55
CA GLY A 465 2.76 20.03 -0.37
C GLY A 465 3.67 18.78 -0.27
N THR A 466 4.66 18.61 -1.15
CA THR A 466 5.63 17.49 -1.04
C THR A 466 6.75 17.77 -0.04
N GLY A 467 7.05 19.06 0.19
CA GLY A 467 8.20 19.50 1.00
C GLY A 467 9.55 19.47 0.26
N ILE A 468 9.59 18.96 -0.97
CA ILE A 468 10.80 18.78 -1.77
C ILE A 468 10.63 19.43 -3.14
N THR A 469 11.65 20.15 -3.61
CA THR A 469 11.71 20.74 -4.95
C THR A 469 13.04 20.38 -5.59
N ARG A 470 13.02 19.77 -6.78
CA ARG A 470 14.23 19.33 -7.52
C ARG A 470 15.20 18.51 -6.63
N ASN A 471 14.66 17.53 -5.90
CA ASN A 471 15.40 16.64 -4.98
C ASN A 471 16.09 17.33 -3.80
N ALA A 472 15.74 18.57 -3.48
CA ALA A 472 16.21 19.27 -2.28
C ALA A 472 15.04 19.74 -1.41
N VAL A 473 15.28 19.96 -0.12
CA VAL A 473 14.29 20.53 0.80
C VAL A 473 13.76 21.85 0.24
N CYS A 474 12.44 22.00 0.18
CA CYS A 474 11.79 23.19 -0.35
C CYS A 474 12.20 24.42 0.47
N LYS A 475 12.74 25.44 -0.22
CA LYS A 475 13.25 26.66 0.42
C LYS A 475 12.17 27.52 1.08
N ASP A 476 10.92 27.44 0.60
CA ASP A 476 9.85 28.33 1.07
C ASP A 476 9.16 27.77 2.32
N CYS A 477 8.89 26.47 2.32
CA CYS A 477 8.30 25.80 3.48
C CYS A 477 9.34 25.19 4.44
N HIS A 478 10.62 25.14 4.05
CA HIS A 478 11.70 24.47 4.79
C HIS A 478 11.36 23.00 5.13
N GLY A 479 10.69 22.29 4.21
CA GLY A 479 10.27 20.90 4.40
C GLY A 479 8.97 20.71 5.18
N SER A 480 8.39 21.76 5.79
CA SER A 480 7.12 21.66 6.54
C SER A 480 5.89 21.31 5.69
N ARG A 481 5.99 21.43 4.37
CA ARG A 481 4.91 21.17 3.38
C ARG A 481 3.72 22.14 3.45
N LEU A 482 3.71 23.05 4.43
CA LEU A 482 2.59 23.95 4.73
C LEU A 482 2.88 25.40 4.33
N LYS A 483 1.82 26.17 4.10
CA LYS A 483 1.87 27.64 4.02
C LYS A 483 2.15 28.24 5.41
N PRO A 484 2.63 29.50 5.47
CA PRO A 484 2.85 30.21 6.72
C PRO A 484 1.64 30.24 7.67
N THR A 485 0.41 30.31 7.14
CA THR A 485 -0.82 30.35 7.94
C THR A 485 -1.00 29.12 8.83
N GLY A 486 -0.72 27.92 8.31
CA GLY A 486 -0.77 26.68 9.08
C GLY A 486 0.53 26.39 9.82
N ARG A 487 1.68 26.68 9.21
CA ARG A 487 3.01 26.48 9.80
C ARG A 487 3.24 27.29 11.08
N ASN A 488 2.59 28.45 11.19
CA ASN A 488 2.74 29.36 12.32
C ASN A 488 1.67 29.14 13.41
N VAL A 489 1.07 27.95 13.48
CA VAL A 489 0.23 27.54 14.62
C VAL A 489 1.05 26.63 15.52
N ARG A 490 1.13 26.95 16.81
CA ARG A 490 2.04 26.29 17.76
C ARG A 490 1.36 25.91 19.07
N ILE A 491 1.81 24.80 19.66
CA ILE A 491 1.50 24.39 21.04
C ILE A 491 2.84 24.29 21.75
N GLU A 492 3.00 24.98 22.88
CA GLU A 492 4.27 25.08 23.63
C GLU A 492 5.48 25.36 22.72
N GLY A 493 5.32 26.34 21.81
CA GLY A 493 6.37 26.76 20.87
C GLY A 493 6.64 25.84 19.68
N LYS A 494 6.11 24.62 19.65
CA LYS A 494 6.26 23.68 18.52
C LYS A 494 5.11 23.81 17.52
N SER A 495 5.43 23.89 16.23
CA SER A 495 4.43 23.80 15.16
C SER A 495 4.00 22.36 14.89
N ILE A 496 2.94 22.17 14.11
CA ILE A 496 2.52 20.82 13.68
C ILE A 496 3.62 20.12 12.87
N ALA A 497 4.45 20.87 12.14
CA ALA A 497 5.57 20.32 11.38
C ALA A 497 6.68 19.83 12.34
N ASP A 498 6.95 20.58 13.41
CA ASP A 498 7.91 20.19 14.44
C ASP A 498 7.44 18.95 15.19
N ALA A 499 6.14 18.87 15.53
CA ALA A 499 5.53 17.70 16.12
C ALA A 499 5.64 16.46 15.21
N CYS A 500 5.62 16.64 13.89
CA CYS A 500 5.79 15.52 12.95
C CYS A 500 7.26 15.10 12.77
N ILE A 501 8.23 15.92 13.17
CA ILE A 501 9.65 15.52 13.16
C ILE A 501 9.95 14.57 14.32
N LEU A 502 9.14 14.59 15.38
CA LEU A 502 9.26 13.67 16.50
C LEU A 502 8.88 12.24 16.09
N SER A 503 9.52 11.30 16.77
CA SER A 503 9.17 9.89 16.75
C SER A 503 7.88 9.63 17.55
N ALA A 504 7.28 8.43 17.43
CA ALA A 504 6.01 8.15 18.10
C ALA A 504 6.10 8.24 19.65
N PRO A 505 7.13 7.67 20.31
CA PRO A 505 7.33 7.84 21.74
C PRO A 505 7.60 9.29 22.15
N GLU A 506 8.44 10.02 21.39
CA GLU A 506 8.75 11.41 21.67
C GLU A 506 7.52 12.32 21.60
N LEU A 507 6.68 12.12 20.58
CA LEU A 507 5.44 12.85 20.45
C LEU A 507 4.46 12.50 21.58
N LYS A 508 4.37 11.22 21.96
CA LYS A 508 3.53 10.79 23.08
C LYS A 508 3.96 11.49 24.38
N SER A 509 5.26 11.46 24.70
CA SER A 509 5.80 12.16 25.88
C SER A 509 5.50 13.64 25.83
N PHE A 510 5.75 14.28 24.68
CA PHE A 510 5.43 15.70 24.48
C PHE A 510 3.95 15.99 24.76
N LEU A 511 3.01 15.17 24.27
CA LEU A 511 1.58 15.40 24.46
C LEU A 511 1.11 15.20 25.90
N LEU A 512 1.70 14.25 26.63
CA LEU A 512 1.36 13.94 28.02
C LEU A 512 1.94 14.95 29.00
N GLU A 513 3.04 15.63 28.64
CA GLU A 513 3.66 16.70 29.45
C GLU A 513 2.97 18.06 29.27
N LEU A 514 2.05 18.20 28.30
CA LEU A 514 1.31 19.44 28.11
C LEU A 514 0.38 19.72 29.28
N GLU A 515 0.46 20.94 29.82
CA GLU A 515 -0.52 21.44 30.78
C GLU A 515 -1.77 21.89 30.03
N TRP A 516 -2.88 21.19 30.24
CA TRP A 516 -4.16 21.52 29.63
C TRP A 516 -5.01 22.31 30.61
N ASP A 517 -5.60 23.42 30.15
CA ASP A 517 -6.71 24.03 30.89
C ASP A 517 -7.90 23.06 30.94
N GLU A 518 -8.73 23.14 31.99
CA GLU A 518 -9.87 22.23 32.22
C GLU A 518 -10.88 22.23 31.06
N ARG A 519 -11.15 23.40 30.47
CA ARG A 519 -12.07 23.57 29.34
C ARG A 519 -11.49 23.03 28.02
N LEU A 520 -10.19 23.19 27.81
CA LEU A 520 -9.47 22.62 26.66
C LEU A 520 -9.45 21.12 26.77
N LEU A 521 -9.20 20.57 27.97
CA LEU A 521 -9.22 19.14 28.22
C LEU A 521 -10.60 18.52 27.96
N ASP A 522 -11.69 19.18 28.36
CA ASP A 522 -13.05 18.74 28.02
C ASP A 522 -13.29 18.66 26.50
N LEU A 523 -12.63 19.53 25.72
CA LEU A 523 -12.75 19.57 24.25
C LEU A 523 -11.81 18.60 23.55
N THR A 524 -10.65 18.30 24.13
CA THR A 524 -9.56 17.54 23.47
C THR A 524 -9.25 16.19 24.12
N GLY A 525 -9.83 15.84 25.27
CA GLY A 525 -9.51 14.62 26.02
C GLY A 525 -9.66 13.35 25.19
N ALA A 526 -10.85 13.11 24.62
CA ALA A 526 -11.10 11.96 23.74
C ALA A 526 -10.22 11.96 22.47
N LEU A 527 -9.86 13.16 21.98
CA LEU A 527 -8.95 13.32 20.85
C LEU A 527 -7.52 12.91 21.22
N LEU A 528 -7.06 13.27 22.41
CA LEU A 528 -5.75 12.90 22.93
C LEU A 528 -5.65 11.41 23.22
N GLU A 529 -6.70 10.80 23.79
CA GLU A 529 -6.77 9.35 24.03
C GLU A 529 -6.62 8.57 22.72
N GLU A 530 -7.38 8.95 21.68
CA GLU A 530 -7.28 8.30 20.37
C GLU A 530 -5.92 8.54 19.71
N LEU A 531 -5.37 9.76 19.78
CA LEU A 531 -4.05 10.09 19.25
C LEU A 531 -2.95 9.25 19.94
N VAL A 532 -2.96 9.14 21.26
CA VAL A 532 -2.01 8.33 22.03
C VAL A 532 -2.15 6.84 21.68
N SER A 533 -3.38 6.34 21.56
CA SER A 533 -3.65 4.95 21.14
C SER A 533 -3.00 4.64 19.79
N ARG A 534 -3.08 5.55 18.81
CA ARG A 534 -2.44 5.39 17.50
C ARG A 534 -0.91 5.42 17.57
N LEU A 535 -0.34 6.29 18.41
CA LEU A 535 1.11 6.32 18.64
C LEU A 535 1.60 5.02 19.27
N ASP A 536 0.84 4.47 20.23
CA ASP A 536 1.18 3.20 20.87
C ASP A 536 1.14 2.02 19.90
N VAL A 537 0.19 2.01 18.95
CA VAL A 537 0.18 1.01 17.87
C VAL A 537 1.45 1.11 17.04
N LEU A 538 1.89 2.31 16.64
CA LEU A 538 3.14 2.50 15.88
C LEU A 538 4.36 1.98 16.64
N THR A 539 4.39 2.16 17.96
CA THR A 539 5.46 1.62 18.81
C THR A 539 5.41 0.09 18.90
N ARG A 540 4.23 -0.50 19.13
CA ARG A 540 4.11 -1.97 19.26
C ARG A 540 4.44 -2.71 17.97
N ILE A 541 4.22 -2.10 16.80
CA ILE A 541 4.61 -2.67 15.50
C ILE A 541 6.04 -2.29 15.08
N GLY A 542 6.85 -1.71 15.97
CA GLY A 542 8.27 -1.44 15.71
C GLY A 542 8.53 -0.37 14.64
N LEU A 543 7.77 0.73 14.69
CA LEU A 543 7.98 1.95 13.90
C LEU A 543 8.28 3.17 14.79
N ASP A 544 8.63 2.94 16.05
CA ASP A 544 8.86 3.96 17.08
C ASP A 544 10.08 4.83 16.83
N TYR A 545 11.08 4.37 16.06
CA TYR A 545 12.27 5.15 15.74
C TYR A 545 12.08 6.12 14.57
N LEU A 546 10.96 6.02 13.83
CA LEU A 546 10.72 6.83 12.64
C LEU A 546 10.00 8.14 12.97
N PRO A 547 10.41 9.26 12.37
CA PRO A 547 9.66 10.50 12.50
C PRO A 547 8.37 10.45 11.68
N LEU A 548 7.28 11.03 12.19
CA LEU A 548 5.97 11.04 11.49
C LEU A 548 6.00 11.76 10.13
N ALA A 549 6.95 12.67 9.93
CA ALA A 549 7.19 13.39 8.68
C ALA A 549 7.93 12.54 7.63
N ARG A 550 8.42 11.35 7.99
CA ARG A 550 9.10 10.43 7.08
C ARG A 550 8.20 10.12 5.89
N GLY A 551 8.68 10.42 4.68
CA GLY A 551 7.99 10.07 3.45
C GLY A 551 7.93 8.57 3.28
N CYS A 552 6.77 8.04 2.88
CA CYS A 552 6.58 6.59 2.72
C CYS A 552 7.46 5.99 1.60
N GLU A 553 7.94 6.80 0.65
CA GLU A 553 8.89 6.39 -0.39
C GLU A 553 10.28 6.04 0.15
N ALA A 554 10.61 6.49 1.36
CA ALA A 554 11.88 6.24 2.02
C ALA A 554 11.79 5.13 3.07
N LEU A 555 10.65 4.43 3.14
CA LEU A 555 10.46 3.25 3.99
C LEU A 555 10.88 1.99 3.21
N SER A 556 11.45 1.04 3.93
CA SER A 556 11.64 -0.34 3.48
C SER A 556 10.30 -1.05 3.22
N SER A 557 10.37 -2.16 2.50
CA SER A 557 9.23 -3.08 2.27
C SER A 557 8.54 -3.44 3.57
N GLY A 558 9.32 -3.89 4.58
CA GLY A 558 8.80 -4.26 5.89
C GLY A 558 8.20 -3.11 6.69
N GLU A 559 8.86 -1.95 6.75
CA GLU A 559 8.30 -0.76 7.45
C GLU A 559 6.98 -0.32 6.82
N LEU A 560 6.92 -0.28 5.48
CA LEU A 560 5.71 0.08 4.76
C LEU A 560 4.59 -0.94 5.00
N GLN A 561 4.92 -2.22 5.07
CA GLN A 561 3.97 -3.29 5.38
C GLN A 561 3.38 -3.11 6.78
N ARG A 562 4.20 -2.92 7.81
CA ARG A 562 3.73 -2.68 9.19
C ARG A 562 2.88 -1.40 9.28
N LEU A 563 3.30 -0.33 8.61
CA LEU A 563 2.53 0.92 8.53
C LEU A 563 1.15 0.71 7.90
N ARG A 564 1.03 -0.08 6.84
CA ARG A 564 -0.27 -0.41 6.22
C ARG A 564 -1.19 -1.15 7.18
N LEU A 565 -0.63 -2.08 7.96
CA LEU A 565 -1.38 -2.82 8.97
C LEU A 565 -1.83 -1.90 10.12
N SER A 566 -1.05 -0.89 10.48
CA SER A 566 -1.33 0.02 11.61
C SER A 566 -2.72 0.67 11.57
N ALA A 567 -3.22 1.03 10.38
CA ALA A 567 -4.53 1.66 10.23
C ALA A 567 -5.66 0.70 10.64
N ALA A 568 -5.57 -0.56 10.21
CA ALA A 568 -6.53 -1.60 10.59
C ALA A 568 -6.42 -1.96 12.08
N LEU A 569 -5.19 -2.14 12.57
CA LEU A 569 -4.91 -2.52 13.96
C LEU A 569 -5.32 -1.44 14.97
N GLY A 570 -5.23 -0.16 14.60
CA GLY A 570 -5.62 0.94 15.47
C GLY A 570 -7.12 1.20 15.56
N THR A 571 -7.96 0.54 14.75
CA THR A 571 -9.43 0.76 14.81
C THR A 571 -10.07 0.04 16.00
N PRO A 572 -10.90 0.71 16.82
CA PRO A 572 -11.54 0.12 18.00
C PRO A 572 -12.80 -0.68 17.63
N LEU A 573 -12.76 -1.51 16.59
CA LEU A 573 -13.91 -2.32 16.16
C LEU A 573 -13.95 -3.65 16.93
N SER A 574 -15.17 -4.11 17.20
CA SER A 574 -15.46 -5.45 17.74
C SER A 574 -16.55 -6.12 16.90
N GLY A 575 -16.61 -7.45 16.90
CA GLY A 575 -17.61 -8.19 16.14
C GLY A 575 -17.40 -8.17 14.62
N SER A 576 -16.21 -7.77 14.15
CA SER A 576 -15.87 -7.73 12.72
C SER A 576 -14.99 -8.92 12.31
N MET A 577 -14.89 -9.16 11.01
CA MET A 577 -13.94 -10.11 10.42
C MET A 577 -12.89 -9.34 9.62
N TYR A 578 -11.62 -9.45 10.02
CA TYR A 578 -10.49 -8.89 9.29
C TYR A 578 -9.88 -9.96 8.40
N ILE A 579 -9.64 -9.61 7.13
CA ILE A 579 -8.97 -10.48 6.16
C ILE A 579 -7.65 -9.83 5.81
N PHE A 580 -6.54 -10.45 6.19
CA PHE A 580 -5.20 -9.98 5.88
C PHE A 580 -4.58 -10.86 4.80
N ASP A 581 -4.08 -10.21 3.76
CA ASP A 581 -3.47 -10.85 2.61
C ASP A 581 -1.95 -10.78 2.71
N GLU A 582 -1.32 -11.90 3.05
CA GLU A 582 0.14 -12.04 3.27
C GLU A 582 0.73 -10.93 4.17
N PRO A 583 0.22 -10.75 5.41
CA PRO A 583 0.73 -9.73 6.33
C PRO A 583 2.22 -9.85 6.62
N SER A 584 2.80 -11.06 6.58
CA SER A 584 4.23 -11.31 6.80
C SER A 584 5.14 -10.92 5.61
N ALA A 585 4.56 -10.59 4.45
CA ALA A 585 5.32 -10.31 3.24
C ALA A 585 6.30 -9.13 3.42
N GLY A 586 7.59 -9.37 3.15
CA GLY A 586 8.65 -8.37 3.29
C GLY A 586 9.04 -8.05 4.75
N LEU A 587 8.49 -8.77 5.73
CA LEU A 587 8.92 -8.67 7.13
C LEU A 587 10.13 -9.58 7.39
N HIS A 588 11.06 -9.09 8.20
CA HIS A 588 12.08 -9.96 8.77
C HIS A 588 11.40 -10.92 9.78
N PRO A 589 11.86 -12.18 9.92
CA PRO A 589 11.28 -13.09 10.89
C PRO A 589 11.31 -12.56 12.34
N ASP A 590 12.37 -11.87 12.72
CA ASP A 590 12.42 -11.21 14.04
C ASP A 590 11.41 -10.07 14.18
N ASP A 591 10.88 -9.48 13.11
CA ASP A 591 9.83 -8.44 13.18
C ASP A 591 8.42 -9.06 13.15
N ASN A 592 8.28 -10.30 12.70
CA ASN A 592 6.99 -10.95 12.44
C ASN A 592 6.14 -11.07 13.72
N HIS A 593 6.78 -11.41 14.84
CA HIS A 593 6.13 -11.56 16.15
C HIS A 593 5.40 -10.28 16.61
N LEU A 594 5.87 -9.09 16.21
CA LEU A 594 5.22 -7.81 16.55
C LEU A 594 3.81 -7.74 15.97
N ILE A 595 3.63 -8.21 14.74
CA ILE A 595 2.33 -8.23 14.06
C ILE A 595 1.44 -9.34 14.61
N LEU A 596 2.02 -10.51 14.91
CA LEU A 596 1.26 -11.63 15.48
C LEU A 596 0.63 -11.27 16.84
N ASN A 597 1.34 -10.50 17.67
CA ASN A 597 0.80 -10.01 18.93
C ASN A 597 -0.43 -9.09 18.73
N GLU A 598 -0.40 -8.21 17.73
CA GLU A 598 -1.54 -7.33 17.44
C GLU A 598 -2.76 -8.11 16.90
N PHE A 599 -2.55 -9.22 16.18
CA PHE A 599 -3.66 -10.10 15.78
C PHE A 599 -4.32 -10.78 16.98
N GLN A 600 -3.55 -11.15 18.00
CA GLN A 600 -4.11 -11.65 19.26
C GLN A 600 -4.91 -10.56 19.97
N ASP A 601 -4.42 -9.32 20.01
CA ASP A 601 -5.16 -8.20 20.58
C ASP A 601 -6.48 -7.93 19.85
N LEU A 602 -6.50 -7.98 18.52
CA LEU A 602 -7.75 -7.89 17.73
C LEU A 602 -8.71 -9.03 18.07
N LYS A 603 -8.20 -10.25 18.26
CA LYS A 603 -9.00 -11.42 18.64
C LYS A 603 -9.63 -11.21 20.02
N TYR A 604 -8.88 -10.75 21.01
CA TYR A 604 -9.39 -10.47 22.36
C TYR A 604 -10.52 -9.42 22.38
N ARG A 605 -10.58 -8.55 21.37
CA ARG A 605 -11.69 -7.61 21.14
C ARG A 605 -12.90 -8.23 20.43
N SER A 606 -13.01 -9.57 20.41
CA SER A 606 -14.10 -10.32 19.75
C SER A 606 -14.16 -10.07 18.24
N ASN A 607 -13.00 -10.02 17.59
CA ASN A 607 -12.91 -10.03 16.13
C ASN A 607 -12.44 -11.40 15.63
N THR A 608 -12.83 -11.74 14.40
CA THR A 608 -12.28 -12.91 13.69
C THR A 608 -11.20 -12.44 12.74
N ILE A 609 -10.02 -13.07 12.76
CA ILE A 609 -8.90 -12.70 11.89
C ILE A 609 -8.68 -13.85 10.92
N LEU A 610 -8.79 -13.58 9.62
CA LEU A 610 -8.53 -14.52 8.54
C LEU A 610 -7.25 -14.11 7.82
N LEU A 611 -6.20 -14.91 7.97
CA LEU A 611 -4.88 -14.66 7.38
C LEU A 611 -4.73 -15.54 6.14
N ILE A 612 -4.47 -14.94 4.98
CA ILE A 612 -4.00 -15.68 3.79
C ILE A 612 -2.48 -15.71 3.88
N GLU A 613 -1.90 -16.87 4.17
CA GLU A 613 -0.49 -16.94 4.56
C GLU A 613 0.27 -18.17 4.05
N HIS A 614 1.57 -17.95 3.93
CA HIS A 614 2.60 -18.90 3.52
C HIS A 614 3.72 -19.04 4.54
N ASP A 615 3.87 -18.05 5.41
CA ASP A 615 4.87 -18.09 6.47
C ASP A 615 4.49 -19.11 7.56
N GLU A 616 5.43 -20.00 7.88
CA GLU A 616 5.20 -21.09 8.81
C GLU A 616 4.95 -20.58 10.23
N GLU A 617 5.67 -19.56 10.68
CA GLU A 617 5.50 -18.99 12.02
C GLU A 617 4.10 -18.41 12.19
N THR A 618 3.64 -17.62 11.21
CA THR A 618 2.30 -17.04 11.20
C THR A 618 1.22 -18.12 11.19
N ILE A 619 1.35 -19.14 10.33
CA ILE A 619 0.39 -20.26 10.27
C ILE A 619 0.34 -21.00 11.60
N LEU A 620 1.48 -21.27 12.22
CA LEU A 620 1.56 -22.01 13.49
C LEU A 620 1.11 -21.18 14.70
N SER A 621 1.11 -19.85 14.60
CA SER A 621 0.57 -18.95 15.63
C SER A 621 -0.97 -18.83 15.60
N ALA A 622 -1.61 -19.22 14.49
CA ALA A 622 -3.06 -19.19 14.35
C ALA A 622 -3.71 -20.25 15.26
N ASP A 623 -5.00 -20.07 15.58
CA ASP A 623 -5.77 -21.06 16.34
C ASP A 623 -6.30 -22.19 15.45
N HIS A 624 -6.57 -21.87 14.18
CA HIS A 624 -7.19 -22.76 13.21
C HIS A 624 -6.52 -22.63 11.84
N VAL A 625 -6.30 -23.75 11.14
CA VAL A 625 -5.69 -23.78 9.81
C VAL A 625 -6.62 -24.41 8.80
N ILE A 626 -6.72 -23.78 7.63
CA ILE A 626 -7.28 -24.34 6.42
C ILE A 626 -6.15 -24.49 5.40
N GLU A 627 -5.94 -25.70 4.89
CA GLU A 627 -5.06 -25.94 3.75
C GLU A 627 -5.91 -26.23 2.51
N ILE A 628 -5.68 -25.48 1.43
CA ILE A 628 -6.33 -25.66 0.14
C ILE A 628 -5.32 -26.19 -0.88
N GLY A 629 -5.69 -27.26 -1.59
CA GLY A 629 -4.85 -27.89 -2.61
C GLY A 629 -5.54 -29.08 -3.29
N PRO A 630 -4.79 -30.15 -3.62
CA PRO A 630 -3.34 -30.35 -3.41
C PRO A 630 -2.43 -29.55 -4.35
N GLY A 631 -2.95 -29.05 -5.49
CA GLY A 631 -2.21 -28.27 -6.48
C GLY A 631 -2.80 -26.87 -6.73
N GLY A 632 -2.31 -26.17 -7.75
CA GLY A 632 -2.88 -24.93 -8.26
C GLY A 632 -3.82 -25.18 -9.45
N GLY A 633 -4.68 -24.22 -9.77
CA GLY A 633 -5.57 -24.31 -10.95
C GLY A 633 -6.56 -25.46 -10.87
N SER A 634 -6.62 -26.28 -11.93
CA SER A 634 -7.49 -27.45 -12.00
C SER A 634 -7.21 -28.50 -10.93
N ASP A 635 -5.99 -28.55 -10.40
CA ASP A 635 -5.57 -29.50 -9.36
C ASP A 635 -5.80 -28.94 -7.94
N GLY A 636 -6.25 -27.69 -7.83
CA GLY A 636 -6.64 -27.05 -6.58
C GLY A 636 -8.12 -27.21 -6.25
N GLY A 637 -8.61 -26.31 -5.40
CA GLY A 637 -10.03 -26.14 -5.10
C GLY A 637 -10.62 -27.08 -4.04
N ASN A 638 -9.81 -27.95 -3.44
CA ASN A 638 -10.23 -28.85 -2.36
C ASN A 638 -9.56 -28.47 -1.04
N ILE A 639 -10.24 -28.75 0.06
CA ILE A 639 -9.68 -28.66 1.40
C ILE A 639 -8.85 -29.93 1.67
N THR A 640 -7.55 -29.77 1.91
CA THR A 640 -6.67 -30.87 2.32
C THR A 640 -6.56 -30.97 3.84
N TYR A 641 -6.75 -29.86 4.54
CA TYR A 641 -6.81 -29.79 6.00
C TYR A 641 -7.78 -28.69 6.45
N ASN A 642 -8.57 -28.95 7.48
CA ASN A 642 -9.40 -27.96 8.16
C ASN A 642 -9.55 -28.36 9.63
N GLY A 643 -8.92 -27.63 10.53
CA GLY A 643 -8.95 -27.96 11.95
C GLY A 643 -8.00 -27.13 12.81
N PRO A 644 -7.95 -27.42 14.13
CA PRO A 644 -7.07 -26.73 15.07
C PRO A 644 -5.60 -26.80 14.66
N THR A 645 -4.84 -25.73 14.84
CA THR A 645 -3.42 -25.67 14.44
C THR A 645 -2.57 -26.75 15.13
N ALA A 646 -2.90 -27.12 16.38
CA ALA A 646 -2.19 -28.16 17.12
C ALA A 646 -2.20 -29.54 16.44
N ALA A 647 -3.21 -29.83 15.61
CA ALA A 647 -3.33 -31.08 14.85
C ALA A 647 -2.87 -30.93 13.38
N PHE A 648 -2.43 -29.74 12.98
CA PHE A 648 -1.96 -29.48 11.63
C PHE A 648 -0.63 -30.24 11.41
N PRO A 649 -0.52 -31.09 10.36
CA PRO A 649 0.69 -31.87 10.11
C PRO A 649 1.93 -31.03 9.74
N GLY A 650 1.78 -29.70 9.69
CA GLY A 650 2.78 -28.74 9.26
C GLY A 650 2.87 -28.64 7.73
N VAL A 651 3.52 -27.59 7.26
CA VAL A 651 3.90 -27.50 5.84
C VAL A 651 4.90 -28.62 5.56
N LYS A 652 4.67 -29.43 4.52
CA LYS A 652 5.60 -30.51 4.14
C LYS A 652 6.95 -29.92 3.71
N SER A 653 7.87 -29.72 4.66
CA SER A 653 9.25 -29.36 4.42
C SER A 653 10.16 -30.55 4.72
N ASP A 654 10.92 -30.99 3.72
CA ASP A 654 12.15 -31.73 4.00
C ASP A 654 13.21 -30.71 4.43
N ALA A 655 14.22 -31.14 5.19
CA ALA A 655 15.28 -30.23 5.64
C ALA A 655 15.92 -29.50 4.44
N PRO A 656 16.22 -28.19 4.55
CA PRO A 656 16.85 -27.42 3.49
C PRO A 656 18.14 -28.11 3.05
N LYS A 657 18.31 -28.31 1.74
CA LYS A 657 19.57 -28.84 1.21
C LYS A 657 20.60 -27.72 1.22
N LEU A 658 21.50 -27.76 2.20
CA LEU A 658 22.71 -26.93 2.21
C LEU A 658 23.43 -27.07 0.87
N SER A 659 23.90 -25.95 0.33
CA SER A 659 24.76 -25.98 -0.84
C SER A 659 26.03 -26.76 -0.50
N ALA A 660 26.30 -27.83 -1.25
CA ALA A 660 27.45 -28.72 -1.05
C ALA A 660 28.73 -28.19 -1.72
N VAL A 661 28.84 -26.87 -1.91
CA VAL A 661 29.97 -26.26 -2.61
C VAL A 661 31.19 -26.27 -1.68
N GLU A 662 31.93 -27.37 -1.71
CA GLU A 662 33.21 -27.54 -1.00
C GLU A 662 34.34 -26.70 -1.65
N ASN A 663 34.16 -26.25 -2.91
CA ASN A 663 35.11 -25.41 -3.65
C ASN A 663 34.48 -24.05 -4.03
N LEU A 664 34.84 -22.99 -3.30
CA LEU A 664 34.54 -21.60 -3.69
C LEU A 664 35.39 -21.20 -4.93
N PRO A 665 34.82 -20.57 -5.98
CA PRO A 665 35.31 -20.66 -7.36
C PRO A 665 36.33 -19.60 -7.82
N SER A 666 36.81 -19.84 -9.06
CA SER A 666 37.88 -19.20 -9.86
C SER A 666 37.70 -17.73 -10.27
N GLY A 667 36.53 -17.11 -10.03
CA GLY A 667 36.26 -15.71 -10.35
C GLY A 667 35.68 -14.95 -9.16
N THR A 668 36.08 -13.70 -8.98
CA THR A 668 35.75 -12.86 -7.81
C THR A 668 35.31 -11.46 -8.21
N LEU A 669 34.35 -10.92 -7.49
CA LEU A 669 33.94 -9.53 -7.49
C LEU A 669 34.31 -8.90 -6.15
N ARG A 670 35.33 -8.04 -6.12
CA ARG A 670 35.67 -7.20 -4.98
C ARG A 670 34.73 -6.00 -4.97
N VAL A 671 34.13 -5.72 -3.81
CA VAL A 671 33.18 -4.64 -3.62
C VAL A 671 33.61 -3.81 -2.42
N GLU A 672 33.77 -2.52 -2.64
CA GLU A 672 33.98 -1.51 -1.60
C GLU A 672 32.89 -0.46 -1.74
N VAL A 673 31.97 -0.39 -0.78
CA VAL A 673 30.91 0.63 -0.72
C VAL A 673 31.30 1.67 0.33
N SER A 674 31.27 2.93 -0.08
CA SER A 674 31.51 4.11 0.75
C SER A 674 30.19 4.72 1.25
N LYS A 675 30.25 5.81 2.03
CA LYS A 675 29.10 6.43 2.67
C LYS A 675 27.88 6.58 1.75
N ILE A 676 26.79 5.91 2.09
CA ILE A 676 25.48 6.03 1.44
C ILE A 676 24.33 5.67 2.38
N ASN A 677 23.41 6.61 2.63
CA ASN A 677 22.36 6.47 3.65
C ASN A 677 22.98 6.10 5.01
N ASN A 678 22.57 4.96 5.58
CA ASN A 678 23.10 4.43 6.83
C ASN A 678 24.40 3.61 6.66
N ILE A 679 24.83 3.25 5.45
CA ILE A 679 26.11 2.57 5.24
C ILE A 679 27.25 3.58 5.38
N ASP A 680 28.21 3.32 6.27
CA ASP A 680 29.46 4.08 6.40
C ASP A 680 30.56 3.54 5.48
N HIS A 681 30.91 2.28 5.64
CA HIS A 681 31.87 1.56 4.80
C HIS A 681 31.60 0.06 4.85
N VAL A 682 31.53 -0.58 3.68
CA VAL A 682 31.41 -2.03 3.56
C VAL A 682 32.41 -2.54 2.53
N PHE A 683 33.29 -3.44 2.96
CA PHE A 683 34.23 -4.13 2.07
C PHE A 683 33.96 -5.63 2.06
N THR A 684 33.77 -6.22 0.89
CA THR A 684 33.55 -7.66 0.75
C THR A 684 34.03 -8.20 -0.60
N THR A 685 34.25 -9.51 -0.69
CA THR A 685 34.58 -10.20 -1.93
C THR A 685 33.55 -11.28 -2.18
N LEU A 686 32.98 -11.27 -3.38
CA LEU A 686 31.87 -12.10 -3.79
C LEU A 686 32.31 -13.11 -4.85
N PRO A 687 31.92 -14.39 -4.72
CA PRO A 687 32.26 -15.40 -5.73
C PRO A 687 31.38 -15.26 -6.97
N LEU A 688 31.97 -15.23 -8.16
CA LEU A 688 31.22 -15.27 -9.42
C LEU A 688 30.73 -16.71 -9.73
N HIS A 689 29.73 -16.82 -10.60
CA HIS A 689 29.05 -18.06 -11.00
C HIS A 689 28.36 -18.80 -9.83
N ARG A 690 27.87 -18.03 -8.86
CA ARG A 690 27.25 -18.53 -7.64
C ARG A 690 25.92 -17.84 -7.36
N LEU A 691 25.11 -18.50 -6.54
CA LEU A 691 23.92 -17.92 -5.93
C LEU A 691 24.34 -17.23 -4.63
N ILE A 692 24.21 -15.91 -4.60
CA ILE A 692 24.61 -15.05 -3.49
C ILE A 692 23.34 -14.42 -2.90
N ALA A 693 23.13 -14.55 -1.59
CA ALA A 693 22.04 -13.91 -0.88
C ALA A 693 22.54 -12.78 0.03
N VAL A 694 21.87 -11.63 -0.04
CA VAL A 694 22.07 -10.46 0.83
C VAL A 694 20.92 -10.42 1.83
N THR A 695 21.24 -10.58 3.10
CA THR A 695 20.31 -10.67 4.23
C THR A 695 20.63 -9.61 5.28
N GLY A 696 19.78 -9.52 6.31
CA GLY A 696 19.88 -8.54 7.39
C GLY A 696 18.51 -8.03 7.81
N VAL A 697 18.39 -7.46 9.00
CA VAL A 697 17.12 -6.91 9.53
C VAL A 697 16.54 -5.79 8.65
N SER A 698 15.27 -5.45 8.84
CA SER A 698 14.66 -4.35 8.10
C SER A 698 15.40 -3.04 8.36
N GLY A 699 15.68 -2.28 7.30
CA GLY A 699 16.48 -1.05 7.42
C GLY A 699 18.00 -1.23 7.57
N ALA A 700 18.55 -2.45 7.57
CA ALA A 700 20.00 -2.69 7.71
C ALA A 700 20.89 -2.17 6.56
N GLY A 701 20.31 -1.65 5.47
CA GLY A 701 21.05 -1.09 4.34
C GLY A 701 21.12 -1.97 3.08
N LYS A 702 20.42 -3.12 3.02
CA LYS A 702 20.43 -4.06 1.88
C LYS A 702 20.20 -3.38 0.51
N SER A 703 19.14 -2.60 0.37
CA SER A 703 18.85 -1.87 -0.88
C SER A 703 19.85 -0.74 -1.15
N SER A 704 20.40 -0.11 -0.10
CA SER A 704 21.48 0.89 -0.23
C SER A 704 22.75 0.24 -0.80
N PHE A 705 23.14 -0.91 -0.27
CA PHE A 705 24.29 -1.68 -0.72
C PHE A 705 24.14 -2.15 -2.17
N LEU A 706 23.02 -2.82 -2.47
CA LEU A 706 22.84 -3.50 -3.75
C LEU A 706 22.32 -2.58 -4.85
N SER A 707 21.19 -1.92 -4.64
CA SER A 707 20.51 -1.14 -5.69
C SER A 707 21.10 0.26 -5.89
N ARG A 708 21.58 0.90 -4.82
CA ARG A 708 22.05 2.31 -4.89
C ARG A 708 23.57 2.45 -5.04
N ALA A 709 24.35 1.49 -4.55
CA ALA A 709 25.82 1.54 -4.62
C ALA A 709 26.39 0.56 -5.64
N LEU A 710 26.14 -0.75 -5.47
CA LEU A 710 26.76 -1.79 -6.29
C LEU A 710 26.22 -1.83 -7.74
N LEU A 711 24.90 -1.72 -7.92
CA LEU A 711 24.27 -1.82 -9.23
C LEU A 711 24.76 -0.76 -10.24
N PRO A 712 24.79 0.55 -9.92
CA PRO A 712 25.34 1.56 -10.84
C PRO A 712 26.77 1.24 -11.27
N ALA A 713 27.63 0.86 -10.32
CA ALA A 713 29.01 0.52 -10.62
C ALA A 713 29.13 -0.72 -11.54
N LEU A 714 28.30 -1.75 -11.34
CA LEU A 714 28.27 -2.94 -12.19
C LEU A 714 27.76 -2.64 -13.61
N MET A 715 26.72 -1.81 -13.73
CA MET A 715 26.17 -1.41 -15.02
C MET A 715 27.20 -0.65 -15.84
N ASP A 716 27.85 0.35 -15.24
CA ASP A 716 28.86 1.17 -15.90
C ASP A 716 30.09 0.34 -16.29
N ALA A 717 30.56 -0.56 -15.39
CA ALA A 717 31.66 -1.46 -15.69
C ALA A 717 31.36 -2.40 -16.86
N CYS A 718 30.14 -2.93 -16.92
CA CYS A 718 29.68 -3.81 -18.00
C CYS A 718 29.55 -3.05 -19.33
N GLU A 719 28.99 -1.84 -19.33
CA GLU A 719 28.88 -1.00 -20.53
C GLU A 719 30.25 -0.61 -21.10
N GLN A 720 31.24 -0.40 -20.23
CA GLN A 720 32.59 -0.02 -20.63
C GLN A 720 33.54 -1.21 -20.85
N GLY A 721 33.11 -2.43 -20.53
CA GLY A 721 33.97 -3.62 -20.57
C GLY A 721 35.17 -3.53 -19.63
N SER A 722 35.02 -2.87 -18.47
CA SER A 722 36.11 -2.66 -17.52
C SER A 722 36.09 -3.68 -16.38
N LEU A 723 37.27 -4.19 -16.02
CA LEU A 723 37.45 -5.06 -14.86
C LEU A 723 37.52 -4.28 -13.53
N GLU A 724 37.81 -2.98 -13.56
CA GLU A 724 37.74 -2.12 -12.39
C GLU A 724 36.90 -0.89 -12.68
N PHE A 725 36.05 -0.51 -11.73
CA PHE A 725 35.22 0.69 -11.88
C PHE A 725 34.94 1.34 -10.54
N ALA A 726 34.75 2.66 -10.54
CA ALA A 726 34.43 3.42 -9.34
C ALA A 726 33.37 4.48 -9.63
N THR A 727 32.39 4.56 -8.74
CA THR A 727 31.34 5.59 -8.67
C THR A 727 31.57 6.45 -7.43
N SER A 728 30.69 7.42 -7.17
CA SER A 728 30.73 8.22 -5.94
C SER A 728 30.50 7.40 -4.65
N HIS A 729 29.87 6.22 -4.76
CA HIS A 729 29.47 5.41 -3.60
C HIS A 729 30.02 3.99 -3.60
N ALA A 730 30.59 3.49 -4.70
CA ALA A 730 31.12 2.13 -4.77
C ALA A 730 32.33 2.02 -5.70
N LYS A 731 33.32 1.22 -5.30
CA LYS A 731 34.43 0.73 -6.12
C LYS A 731 34.31 -0.78 -6.26
N ILE A 732 34.45 -1.27 -7.49
CA ILE A 732 34.37 -2.69 -7.81
C ILE A 732 35.59 -3.17 -8.59
N GLY A 733 35.95 -4.44 -8.39
CA GLY A 733 36.98 -5.15 -9.15
C GLY A 733 36.50 -6.55 -9.53
N LEU A 734 36.35 -6.81 -10.82
CA LEU A 734 35.94 -8.07 -11.42
C LEU A 734 37.17 -8.86 -11.88
N SER A 735 37.15 -10.18 -11.70
CA SER A 735 38.17 -11.07 -12.25
C SER A 735 37.96 -11.42 -13.73
N GLU A 736 36.77 -11.15 -14.26
CA GLU A 736 36.35 -11.47 -15.63
C GLU A 736 35.31 -10.44 -16.13
N GLU A 737 35.17 -10.30 -17.45
CA GLU A 737 34.18 -9.42 -18.05
C GLU A 737 32.76 -10.00 -17.97
N LEU A 738 31.79 -9.13 -17.68
CA LEU A 738 30.37 -9.48 -17.68
C LEU A 738 29.76 -9.09 -19.02
N GLU A 739 29.02 -10.01 -19.66
CA GLU A 739 28.26 -9.70 -20.88
C GLU A 739 27.16 -8.68 -20.58
N ARG A 740 26.43 -8.89 -19.48
CA ARG A 740 25.29 -8.06 -19.07
C ARG A 740 25.08 -8.08 -17.56
N VAL A 741 24.49 -6.99 -17.08
CA VAL A 741 23.89 -6.88 -15.74
C VAL A 741 22.39 -6.72 -15.90
N LEU A 742 21.61 -7.63 -15.29
CA LEU A 742 20.15 -7.67 -15.40
C LEU A 742 19.54 -7.48 -14.03
N VAL A 743 18.55 -6.59 -13.91
CA VAL A 743 17.89 -6.27 -12.63
C VAL A 743 16.42 -6.65 -12.69
N ILE A 744 15.96 -7.34 -11.66
CA ILE A 744 14.57 -7.72 -11.46
C ILE A 744 14.14 -7.18 -10.10
N ASP A 745 13.44 -6.04 -10.14
CA ASP A 745 12.89 -5.39 -8.96
C ASP A 745 11.44 -5.82 -8.67
N GLN A 746 10.88 -5.29 -7.59
CA GLN A 746 9.48 -5.51 -7.21
C GLN A 746 8.47 -4.67 -8.01
N THR A 747 8.86 -3.93 -9.04
CA THR A 747 7.91 -3.08 -9.78
C THR A 747 6.82 -3.92 -10.48
N PRO A 748 5.52 -3.57 -10.38
CA PRO A 748 4.45 -4.35 -10.98
C PRO A 748 4.59 -4.47 -12.51
N ILE A 749 4.31 -5.66 -13.04
CA ILE A 749 4.51 -6.05 -14.46
C ILE A 749 3.50 -5.40 -15.40
N GLY A 750 2.36 -4.99 -14.85
CA GLY A 750 1.32 -4.28 -15.57
C GLY A 750 0.52 -3.43 -14.60
N ARG A 751 0.33 -2.15 -14.94
CA ARG A 751 -0.55 -1.23 -14.19
C ARG A 751 -1.99 -1.26 -14.68
N ASN A 752 -2.24 -1.86 -15.85
CA ASN A 752 -3.54 -1.87 -16.50
C ASN A 752 -4.07 -3.31 -16.61
N SER A 753 -5.40 -3.46 -16.57
CA SER A 753 -6.12 -4.72 -16.74
C SER A 753 -6.01 -5.33 -18.16
N ARG A 754 -5.31 -4.63 -19.06
CA ARG A 754 -5.07 -5.00 -20.45
C ARG A 754 -3.79 -5.77 -20.65
N SER A 755 -2.78 -5.57 -19.81
CA SER A 755 -1.57 -6.36 -19.84
C SER A 755 -1.88 -7.79 -19.43
N THR A 756 -1.42 -8.73 -20.24
CA THR A 756 -1.60 -10.18 -20.06
C THR A 756 -0.25 -10.89 -20.27
N PRO A 757 -0.06 -12.14 -19.80
CA PRO A 757 1.12 -12.94 -20.10
C PRO A 757 1.46 -12.95 -21.59
N ALA A 758 0.46 -13.07 -22.48
CA ALA A 758 0.68 -13.02 -23.92
C ALA A 758 1.35 -11.73 -24.38
N SER A 759 0.86 -10.58 -23.92
CA SER A 759 1.41 -9.27 -24.29
C SER A 759 2.79 -9.02 -23.68
N TYR A 760 3.02 -9.48 -22.45
CA TYR A 760 4.27 -9.27 -21.73
C TYR A 760 5.42 -10.10 -22.30
N LEU A 761 5.14 -11.37 -22.61
CA LEU A 761 6.09 -12.28 -23.25
C LEU A 761 6.25 -12.01 -24.76
N LYS A 762 5.54 -11.01 -25.29
CA LYS A 762 5.51 -10.65 -26.71
C LYS A 762 5.17 -11.84 -27.62
N VAL A 763 4.30 -12.74 -27.17
CA VAL A 763 3.70 -13.81 -28.00
C VAL A 763 2.34 -13.42 -28.55
N TRP A 764 1.81 -12.28 -28.10
CA TRP A 764 0.52 -11.78 -28.54
C TRP A 764 0.48 -11.42 -30.03
N ASP A 765 1.59 -10.93 -30.58
CA ASP A 765 1.68 -10.54 -31.98
C ASP A 765 1.67 -11.77 -32.89
N GLU A 766 2.36 -12.84 -32.49
CA GLU A 766 2.36 -14.15 -33.12
C GLU A 766 0.95 -14.73 -33.18
N ILE A 767 0.22 -14.74 -32.05
CA ILE A 767 -1.16 -15.24 -32.01
C ILE A 767 -2.05 -14.46 -32.99
N ARG A 768 -1.98 -13.12 -33.00
CA ARG A 768 -2.78 -12.31 -33.94
C ARG A 768 -2.42 -12.57 -35.39
N ASN A 769 -1.14 -12.77 -35.69
CA ASN A 769 -0.67 -13.09 -37.04
C ASN A 769 -1.19 -14.46 -37.50
N LEU A 770 -1.28 -15.45 -36.61
CA LEU A 770 -1.85 -16.76 -36.92
C LEU A 770 -3.33 -16.66 -37.32
N PHE A 771 -4.14 -15.93 -36.55
CA PHE A 771 -5.55 -15.73 -36.88
C PHE A 771 -5.73 -14.94 -38.19
N ALA A 772 -4.92 -13.92 -38.43
CA ALA A 772 -4.91 -13.18 -39.68
C ALA A 772 -4.44 -14.01 -40.90
N ALA A 773 -3.66 -15.07 -40.67
CA ALA A 773 -3.20 -15.97 -41.73
C ALA A 773 -4.25 -17.00 -42.16
N THR A 774 -5.35 -17.17 -41.42
CA THR A 774 -6.44 -18.08 -41.78
C THR A 774 -7.11 -17.67 -43.10
N VAL A 775 -7.63 -18.65 -43.84
CA VAL A 775 -8.31 -18.40 -45.13
C VAL A 775 -9.50 -17.46 -44.93
N GLU A 776 -10.31 -17.70 -43.91
CA GLU A 776 -11.50 -16.92 -43.58
C GLU A 776 -11.18 -15.45 -43.28
N ALA A 777 -10.12 -15.18 -42.49
CA ALA A 777 -9.70 -13.81 -42.19
C ALA A 777 -9.13 -13.10 -43.43
N ARG A 778 -8.33 -13.80 -44.24
CA ARG A 778 -7.77 -13.24 -45.49
C ARG A 778 -8.84 -12.88 -46.50
N THR A 779 -9.86 -13.71 -46.69
CA THR A 779 -10.98 -13.42 -47.60
C THR A 779 -11.77 -12.19 -47.16
N ARG A 780 -11.85 -11.92 -45.85
CA ARG A 780 -12.50 -10.73 -45.30
C ARG A 780 -11.59 -9.49 -45.23
N GLY A 781 -10.32 -9.61 -45.63
CA GLY A 781 -9.35 -8.52 -45.57
C GLY A 781 -8.90 -8.17 -44.14
N TRP A 782 -9.10 -9.06 -43.17
CA TRP A 782 -8.76 -8.82 -41.78
C TRP A 782 -7.30 -9.14 -41.51
N SER A 783 -6.55 -8.14 -41.05
CA SER A 783 -5.15 -8.28 -40.65
C SER A 783 -5.00 -8.54 -39.15
N ALA A 784 -3.77 -8.71 -38.68
CA ALA A 784 -3.48 -8.90 -37.26
C ALA A 784 -4.00 -7.74 -36.38
N SER A 785 -4.18 -6.52 -36.93
CA SER A 785 -4.74 -5.39 -36.18
C SER A 785 -6.18 -5.65 -35.75
N PHE A 786 -6.99 -6.31 -36.58
CA PHE A 786 -8.40 -6.61 -36.31
C PHE A 786 -8.56 -7.43 -35.01
N PHE A 787 -7.64 -8.38 -34.81
CA PHE A 787 -7.63 -9.30 -33.66
C PHE A 787 -7.04 -8.69 -32.36
N SER A 788 -6.67 -7.41 -32.35
CA SER A 788 -6.17 -6.73 -31.15
C SER A 788 -7.32 -6.33 -30.20
N TYR A 789 -7.38 -6.87 -28.97
CA TYR A 789 -8.34 -6.39 -27.97
C TYR A 789 -8.03 -4.95 -27.48
N ASN A 790 -6.80 -4.45 -27.69
CA ASN A 790 -6.40 -3.11 -27.23
C ASN A 790 -6.92 -1.99 -28.14
N SER A 791 -6.90 -2.21 -29.44
CA SER A 791 -7.11 -1.18 -30.46
C SER A 791 -7.75 -1.68 -31.75
N GLY A 792 -7.99 -2.98 -31.89
CA GLY A 792 -8.54 -3.59 -33.10
C GLY A 792 -10.05 -3.44 -33.22
N ASP A 793 -10.54 -3.43 -34.45
CA ASP A 793 -11.97 -3.32 -34.74
C ASP A 793 -12.77 -4.58 -34.38
N GLY A 794 -12.10 -5.74 -34.24
CA GLY A 794 -12.73 -6.99 -33.82
C GLY A 794 -13.01 -7.08 -32.32
N ARG A 795 -12.59 -6.11 -31.51
CA ARG A 795 -12.84 -6.10 -30.06
C ARG A 795 -14.31 -5.79 -29.74
N CYS A 796 -14.77 -6.18 -28.56
CA CYS A 796 -16.10 -5.83 -28.09
C CYS A 796 -16.24 -4.30 -27.98
N SER A 797 -17.25 -3.72 -28.61
CA SER A 797 -17.46 -2.26 -28.64
C SER A 797 -18.01 -1.69 -27.34
N GLU A 798 -18.59 -2.52 -26.46
CA GLU A 798 -19.11 -2.07 -25.16
C GLU A 798 -17.98 -1.89 -24.14
N CYS A 799 -17.27 -2.97 -23.78
CA CYS A 799 -16.13 -2.90 -22.86
C CYS A 799 -14.83 -2.41 -23.51
N LYS A 800 -14.85 -2.07 -24.81
CA LYS A 800 -13.68 -1.64 -25.60
C LYS A 800 -12.48 -2.60 -25.46
N GLY A 801 -12.78 -3.90 -25.37
CA GLY A 801 -11.80 -4.98 -25.22
C GLY A 801 -11.25 -5.21 -23.81
N LEU A 802 -11.87 -4.63 -22.77
CA LEU A 802 -11.50 -4.93 -21.36
C LEU A 802 -12.10 -6.26 -20.87
N GLY A 803 -13.24 -6.68 -21.41
CA GLY A 803 -14.02 -7.82 -20.92
C GLY A 803 -14.83 -7.53 -19.66
N LYS A 804 -14.54 -6.41 -18.99
CA LYS A 804 -15.24 -5.90 -17.81
C LYS A 804 -15.62 -4.43 -18.02
N ILE A 805 -16.64 -3.97 -17.31
CA ILE A 805 -17.08 -2.57 -17.24
C ILE A 805 -16.75 -2.04 -15.85
N GLN A 806 -16.13 -0.86 -15.79
CA GLN A 806 -15.81 -0.20 -14.53
C GLN A 806 -17.05 0.54 -14.02
N LEU A 807 -17.43 0.29 -12.78
CA LEU A 807 -18.47 1.01 -12.06
C LEU A 807 -17.82 2.13 -11.24
N GLU A 808 -18.18 3.37 -11.54
CA GLU A 808 -17.82 4.51 -10.69
C GLU A 808 -18.78 4.58 -9.50
N MET A 809 -18.25 4.36 -8.30
CA MET A 809 -19.00 4.43 -7.05
C MET A 809 -18.46 5.58 -6.19
N SER A 810 -19.33 6.33 -5.52
CA SER A 810 -18.91 7.49 -4.72
C SER A 810 -18.28 7.13 -3.36
N PHE A 811 -18.42 5.88 -2.90
CA PHE A 811 -18.10 5.46 -1.53
C PHE A 811 -17.34 4.13 -1.42
N LEU A 812 -17.08 3.46 -2.55
CA LEU A 812 -16.35 2.19 -2.61
C LEU A 812 -15.16 2.33 -3.56
N SER A 813 -14.17 1.46 -3.39
CA SER A 813 -13.14 1.22 -4.39
C SER A 813 -13.78 0.87 -5.73
N GLU A 814 -13.10 1.18 -6.84
CA GLU A 814 -13.55 0.85 -8.19
C GLU A 814 -13.98 -0.63 -8.28
N ALA A 815 -15.23 -0.86 -8.64
CA ALA A 815 -15.76 -2.20 -8.85
C ALA A 815 -15.82 -2.50 -10.36
N PHE A 816 -15.54 -3.74 -10.74
CA PHE A 816 -15.60 -4.18 -12.13
C PHE A 816 -16.65 -5.27 -12.27
N VAL A 817 -17.50 -5.15 -13.28
CA VAL A 817 -18.49 -6.16 -13.63
C VAL A 817 -18.13 -6.80 -14.97
N THR A 818 -18.41 -8.09 -15.13
CA THR A 818 -18.22 -8.76 -16.43
C THR A 818 -19.11 -8.10 -17.48
N CYS A 819 -18.56 -7.82 -18.66
CA CYS A 819 -19.32 -7.20 -19.75
C CYS A 819 -20.37 -8.16 -20.30
N ASP A 820 -21.65 -7.76 -20.26
CA ASP A 820 -22.77 -8.60 -20.70
C ASP A 820 -22.72 -8.98 -22.18
N ARG A 821 -22.25 -8.06 -23.05
CA ARG A 821 -22.18 -8.33 -24.50
C ARG A 821 -21.18 -9.41 -24.87
N CYS A 822 -19.95 -9.32 -24.35
CA CYS A 822 -18.90 -10.29 -24.70
C CYS A 822 -18.74 -11.41 -23.68
N LYS A 823 -19.42 -11.32 -22.52
CA LYS A 823 -19.33 -12.27 -21.40
C LYS A 823 -17.88 -12.53 -20.98
N GLY A 824 -17.08 -11.47 -20.87
CA GLY A 824 -15.66 -11.56 -20.49
C GLY A 824 -14.69 -11.78 -21.65
N LYS A 825 -15.15 -12.28 -22.81
CA LYS A 825 -14.30 -12.69 -23.94
C LYS A 825 -13.52 -11.57 -24.63
N ARG A 826 -13.80 -10.30 -24.33
CA ARG A 826 -13.15 -9.09 -24.91
C ARG A 826 -13.36 -8.85 -26.41
N TYR A 827 -13.91 -9.80 -27.15
CA TYR A 827 -14.10 -9.74 -28.60
C TYR A 827 -15.57 -9.64 -29.01
N GLY A 828 -15.81 -9.11 -30.21
CA GLY A 828 -17.11 -9.18 -30.88
C GLY A 828 -17.30 -10.50 -31.64
N ASP A 829 -18.53 -10.79 -32.04
CA ASP A 829 -18.89 -12.06 -32.71
C ASP A 829 -18.11 -12.31 -34.00
N GLU A 830 -17.77 -11.25 -34.73
CA GLU A 830 -16.97 -11.32 -35.96
C GLU A 830 -15.58 -11.92 -35.72
N ALA A 831 -14.86 -11.43 -34.71
CA ALA A 831 -13.54 -11.96 -34.35
C ALA A 831 -13.63 -13.37 -33.77
N LEU A 832 -14.70 -13.67 -33.00
CA LEU A 832 -14.94 -15.00 -32.44
C LEU A 832 -15.36 -16.04 -33.50
N SER A 833 -15.80 -15.60 -34.68
CA SER A 833 -16.17 -16.49 -35.79
C SER A 833 -14.96 -17.15 -36.47
N ILE A 834 -13.78 -16.52 -36.39
CA ILE A 834 -12.55 -17.03 -37.00
C ILE A 834 -11.92 -18.07 -36.09
N ARG A 835 -11.58 -19.24 -36.65
CA ARG A 835 -11.00 -20.34 -35.89
C ARG A 835 -9.64 -20.76 -36.43
N TYR A 836 -8.73 -21.08 -35.52
CA TYR A 836 -7.44 -21.73 -35.80
C TYR A 836 -7.39 -23.03 -34.99
N GLY A 837 -7.17 -24.17 -35.66
CA GLY A 837 -7.17 -25.48 -35.00
C GLY A 837 -8.49 -25.83 -34.29
N GLY A 838 -9.61 -25.24 -34.72
CA GLY A 838 -10.93 -25.40 -34.07
C GLY A 838 -11.25 -24.40 -32.96
N TYR A 839 -10.29 -23.57 -32.54
CA TYR A 839 -10.43 -22.62 -31.44
C TYR A 839 -10.50 -21.18 -31.94
N ASN A 840 -11.35 -20.36 -31.32
CA ASN A 840 -11.34 -18.91 -31.58
C ASN A 840 -10.26 -18.22 -30.74
N ILE A 841 -10.02 -16.93 -31.00
CA ILE A 841 -8.94 -16.19 -30.34
C ILE A 841 -9.14 -16.02 -28.82
N ALA A 842 -10.38 -15.92 -28.35
CA ALA A 842 -10.68 -15.86 -26.92
C ALA A 842 -10.42 -17.22 -26.24
N ASP A 843 -10.72 -18.33 -26.92
CA ASP A 843 -10.44 -19.68 -26.41
C ASP A 843 -8.92 -19.89 -26.21
N VAL A 844 -8.10 -19.45 -27.19
CA VAL A 844 -6.62 -19.54 -27.16
C VAL A 844 -6.03 -18.70 -26.03
N LEU A 845 -6.60 -17.53 -25.77
CA LEU A 845 -6.19 -16.70 -24.63
C LEU A 845 -6.77 -17.19 -23.30
N GLY A 846 -7.74 -18.09 -23.31
CA GLY A 846 -8.47 -18.52 -22.13
C GLY A 846 -9.22 -17.37 -21.46
N MET A 847 -9.91 -16.54 -22.25
CA MET A 847 -10.72 -15.38 -21.83
C MET A 847 -12.20 -15.68 -21.64
#